data_AF-A0AAW2HXD9-F1
#
_entry.id   AF-A0AAW2HXD9-F1
#
_cell.length_a   1.000
_cell.length_b   1.000
_cell.length_c   1.000
_cell.angle_alpha   90.00
_cell.angle_beta   90.00
_cell.angle_gamma   90.00
#
_symmetry.space_group_name_H-M   'P 1'
#
loop_
_entity.id
_entity.type
_entity.pdbx_description
1 polymer ?
#
loop_
_entity_poly.entity_id
_entity_poly.type
_entity_poly.pdbx_seq_one_letter_code
_entity_poly.pdbx_strand_id
1 'polypeptide(L)'
;MEHGKSIGRGRGRGVNKGEPLPLPPDVAKNDNECRFFVFQAPGPASGSNQPPQPFFAAQMPPYPPPHFAPLQPGVLGGAGHSPPPSGPTQHYHKDERTQKQYNKLKKKLEQKQQRGEQGLPSPPYSPRKDFVNGLKIRTSPNQTSGKEKGMNSVGTSEDGEESSSVQDEEDDSSLIIDLLSSVSSPQVIDLQPRSALLSWSALSESDKNADLEISETELLYEVLLADNAKGGKYKSIYNGCSLTCRIEDLRPGSEYSVCLKVHLDELQGSVSEPKVFTTPVCAPDQPMPPKCITRTLNSLLLRWNAPPDNGSPITQYILELDEGKGEGFVDILKSKSKQFNVQRLQPATSYKFRLAAANDCGTSVYSDVVKFSTCGSPPTQPSPPILRDASVNSLSLAWTKRPSDDEFSLQMDDETTGHGFLPVYNGKETCYTVDKLLRHSAYKFRLRAQNEEGISRWSEEVTYKTLPSRPAPPSRPIVKGKIHPHHFKVKWEPPNDRGGTDLTGYHLEMNSERGYETVYEGPETECILDRLSAGTTYQLRVSCIGPGGRSDPSETASVTTEPVCPGTCGPPRLHGKPRPHSLTLKFSYPEYNGGAPVTSLEVEMTAPDASRRLVYHGPDTECVVNDLSPGQPYIFYVRAQNRAGFGPWSDGSEIVSGAAAPEPPGQPLITCRSPQVAAVTWSAPAQNGAPITEYRLEMCIYEKDDFAQVYHGPKTCCEVKVLQPNTSYLFRVQASNSAGPSEYSPTALTKTPPSVPGVVGSIRIQSGTVYRSRPKWLVPVPKLTYICLRLIKVPNRKS
;
A
#
# COMPACT_ATOMS: atom_id res chain seq x y z
N MET A 1 9.90 58.81 6.60
CA MET A 1 9.96 58.93 5.13
C MET A 1 8.79 58.12 4.58
N GLU A 2 7.72 58.80 4.17
CA GLU A 2 7.37 59.12 2.78
C GLU A 2 6.67 57.93 2.08
N HIS A 3 5.37 57.97 1.82
CA HIS A 3 4.58 58.82 0.89
C HIS A 3 4.53 58.29 -0.55
N GLY A 4 3.31 58.00 -1.01
CA GLY A 4 2.95 57.76 -2.41
C GLY A 4 1.43 57.84 -2.58
N LYS A 5 0.93 58.82 -3.35
CA LYS A 5 -0.50 59.04 -3.64
C LYS A 5 -0.76 58.92 -5.14
N SER A 6 -1.84 58.24 -5.54
CA SER A 6 -2.78 58.62 -6.62
C SER A 6 -3.93 57.61 -6.57
N ILE A 7 -5.23 57.93 -6.46
CA ILE A 7 -6.09 58.92 -7.13
C ILE A 7 -6.30 58.64 -8.62
N GLY A 8 -7.55 58.31 -8.97
CA GLY A 8 -8.09 58.25 -10.33
C GLY A 8 -9.61 58.15 -10.28
N ARG A 9 -10.33 59.22 -10.66
CA ARG A 9 -11.81 59.24 -10.74
C ARG A 9 -12.24 59.27 -12.21
N GLY A 10 -13.20 58.43 -12.58
CA GLY A 10 -13.97 58.54 -13.82
C GLY A 10 -15.47 58.66 -13.52
N ARG A 11 -16.18 59.56 -14.20
CA ARG A 11 -17.66 59.67 -14.17
C ARG A 11 -18.20 59.53 -15.59
N GLY A 12 -19.28 58.76 -15.75
CA GLY A 12 -20.15 58.77 -16.94
C GLY A 12 -21.61 58.98 -16.52
N ARG A 13 -22.46 59.51 -17.42
CA ARG A 13 -23.89 59.78 -17.20
C ARG A 13 -24.70 59.40 -18.45
N GLY A 14 -25.95 58.96 -18.23
CA GLY A 14 -26.96 58.62 -19.25
C GLY A 14 -27.77 57.41 -18.77
N VAL A 15 -29.04 57.44 -18.32
CA VAL A 15 -30.24 58.30 -18.48
C VAL A 15 -31.15 57.95 -19.66
N ASN A 16 -32.05 56.98 -19.44
CA ASN A 16 -33.50 56.95 -19.74
C ASN A 16 -34.03 55.53 -19.42
N LYS A 17 -35.06 55.31 -18.58
CA LYS A 17 -36.52 55.57 -18.73
C LYS A 17 -37.23 54.62 -19.73
N GLY A 18 -38.11 53.74 -19.22
CA GLY A 18 -39.02 52.90 -20.02
C GLY A 18 -39.82 51.88 -19.19
N GLU A 19 -41.11 52.16 -18.96
CA GLU A 19 -42.17 51.33 -18.35
C GLU A 19 -43.53 52.02 -18.68
N PRO A 20 -44.75 51.43 -18.54
CA PRO A 20 -45.13 50.06 -18.08
C PRO A 20 -46.32 49.40 -18.89
N LEU A 21 -46.94 48.33 -18.32
CA LEU A 21 -48.30 47.76 -18.60
C LEU A 21 -48.48 46.82 -19.86
N PRO A 22 -49.62 46.08 -20.06
CA PRO A 22 -49.97 44.85 -19.30
C PRO A 22 -50.62 43.67 -20.13
N LEU A 23 -50.99 42.58 -19.42
CA LEU A 23 -52.05 41.52 -19.57
C LEU A 23 -53.05 41.55 -20.78
N PRO A 24 -53.73 40.44 -21.22
CA PRO A 24 -54.40 39.42 -20.36
C PRO A 24 -54.45 37.94 -20.94
N PRO A 25 -55.52 37.07 -20.87
CA PRO A 25 -55.34 35.68 -20.36
C PRO A 25 -56.01 34.54 -21.20
N ASP A 26 -55.95 33.29 -20.67
CA ASP A 26 -57.00 32.23 -20.61
C ASP A 26 -56.34 30.84 -20.46
N VAL A 27 -56.94 29.72 -20.01
CA VAL A 27 -58.03 29.30 -19.09
C VAL A 27 -58.15 27.78 -19.32
N ALA A 28 -58.62 27.01 -18.31
CA ALA A 28 -58.92 25.55 -18.31
C ALA A 28 -57.81 24.61 -17.77
N LYS A 29 -58.11 23.53 -17.03
CA LYS A 29 -59.24 23.16 -16.14
C LYS A 29 -58.91 21.78 -15.54
N ASN A 30 -59.21 21.55 -14.26
CA ASN A 30 -59.50 20.23 -13.66
C ASN A 30 -58.37 19.15 -13.70
N ASP A 31 -58.37 18.10 -12.87
CA ASP A 31 -59.25 17.75 -11.75
C ASP A 31 -58.48 17.10 -10.59
N ASN A 32 -59.16 16.93 -9.44
CA ASN A 32 -58.63 16.17 -8.30
C ASN A 32 -58.77 14.65 -8.52
N GLU A 33 -57.88 13.85 -7.93
CA GLU A 33 -58.30 12.94 -6.84
C GLU A 33 -57.11 12.43 -6.01
N CYS A 34 -57.29 12.41 -4.69
CA CYS A 34 -56.40 11.75 -3.75
C CYS A 34 -56.97 10.37 -3.38
N ARG A 35 -56.17 9.31 -3.34
CA ARG A 35 -56.47 8.12 -2.51
C ARG A 35 -55.26 7.62 -1.73
N PHE A 36 -55.41 7.67 -0.41
CA PHE A 36 -54.63 6.91 0.55
C PHE A 36 -55.10 5.44 0.59
N PHE A 37 -54.23 4.56 1.10
CA PHE A 37 -54.45 3.50 2.12
C PHE A 37 -53.34 2.45 1.92
N VAL A 38 -52.23 2.53 2.67
CA VAL A 38 -52.01 2.02 4.05
C VAL A 38 -51.42 0.60 4.05
N PHE A 39 -50.37 0.40 4.86
CA PHE A 39 -49.72 -0.88 5.10
C PHE A 39 -50.60 -1.85 5.91
N GLN A 40 -50.53 -3.15 5.59
CA GLN A 40 -50.41 -4.17 6.65
C GLN A 40 -49.80 -5.50 6.16
N ALA A 41 -48.78 -5.94 6.89
CA ALA A 41 -48.38 -7.34 7.08
C ALA A 41 -48.83 -7.75 8.53
N PRO A 42 -48.70 -9.00 9.04
CA PRO A 42 -47.86 -10.11 8.57
C PRO A 42 -48.50 -11.52 8.62
N GLY A 43 -47.73 -12.56 8.24
CA GLY A 43 -48.08 -13.98 8.46
C GLY A 43 -47.00 -14.95 7.93
N PRO A 44 -46.48 -15.93 8.71
CA PRO A 44 -45.37 -16.79 8.30
C PRO A 44 -45.74 -18.29 8.14
N ALA A 45 -44.92 -19.07 7.40
CA ALA A 45 -44.55 -20.47 7.76
C ALA A 45 -43.45 -21.08 6.86
N SER A 46 -42.56 -21.84 7.50
CA SER A 46 -41.75 -23.01 7.06
C SER A 46 -41.72 -23.49 5.58
N GLY A 47 -40.51 -23.86 5.10
CA GLY A 47 -40.34 -24.77 3.96
C GLY A 47 -38.89 -25.06 3.58
N SER A 48 -38.33 -26.20 3.99
CA SER A 48 -36.95 -26.63 3.72
C SER A 48 -36.86 -27.68 2.60
N ASN A 49 -35.93 -27.54 1.64
CA ASN A 49 -34.93 -28.58 1.29
C ASN A 49 -33.99 -28.20 0.12
N GLN A 50 -33.03 -29.09 -0.16
CA GLN A 50 -31.82 -28.89 -0.98
C GLN A 50 -32.02 -28.91 -2.52
N PRO A 51 -31.01 -28.44 -3.31
CA PRO A 51 -31.13 -28.21 -4.75
C PRO A 51 -30.63 -29.37 -5.66
N PRO A 52 -31.01 -29.38 -6.95
CA PRO A 52 -30.42 -30.24 -7.98
C PRO A 52 -29.26 -29.57 -8.75
N GLN A 53 -28.31 -30.38 -9.23
CA GLN A 53 -27.28 -30.01 -10.22
C GLN A 53 -27.83 -30.14 -11.66
N PRO A 54 -27.42 -29.30 -12.62
CA PRO A 54 -27.79 -29.43 -14.04
C PRO A 54 -26.80 -30.30 -14.84
N PHE A 55 -27.28 -30.90 -15.95
CA PHE A 55 -26.46 -31.65 -16.91
C PHE A 55 -27.02 -31.51 -18.34
N PHE A 56 -26.13 -31.69 -19.34
CA PHE A 56 -26.38 -31.81 -20.79
C PHE A 56 -26.93 -30.60 -21.60
N ALA A 57 -25.96 -29.89 -22.19
CA ALA A 57 -25.79 -29.61 -23.63
C ALA A 57 -26.96 -29.70 -24.63
N ALA A 58 -26.94 -28.78 -25.61
CA ALA A 58 -27.61 -28.88 -26.90
C ALA A 58 -26.63 -28.56 -28.06
N GLN A 59 -26.84 -29.17 -29.23
CA GLN A 59 -26.10 -28.95 -30.49
C GLN A 59 -26.97 -28.22 -31.52
N MET A 60 -26.37 -27.54 -32.52
CA MET A 60 -26.93 -27.18 -33.85
C MET A 60 -25.78 -26.62 -34.75
N PRO A 61 -25.92 -26.40 -36.08
CA PRO A 61 -24.99 -27.00 -37.06
C PRO A 61 -24.12 -26.01 -37.90
N PRO A 62 -23.16 -26.52 -38.72
CA PRO A 62 -22.18 -25.71 -39.49
C PRO A 62 -22.46 -25.58 -41.00
N TYR A 63 -21.96 -24.51 -41.64
CA TYR A 63 -21.57 -24.32 -43.08
C TYR A 63 -21.36 -22.80 -43.36
N PRO A 64 -20.83 -22.33 -44.53
CA PRO A 64 -19.60 -22.69 -45.26
C PRO A 64 -18.65 -21.46 -45.47
N PRO A 65 -17.44 -21.62 -46.07
CA PRO A 65 -16.53 -20.50 -46.37
C PRO A 65 -16.51 -20.04 -47.85
N PRO A 66 -16.19 -18.76 -48.15
CA PRO A 66 -15.70 -18.30 -49.46
C PRO A 66 -14.16 -18.29 -49.49
N HIS A 67 -13.46 -18.94 -50.44
CA HIS A 67 -13.27 -18.65 -51.87
C HIS A 67 -12.40 -17.41 -52.21
N PHE A 68 -11.26 -17.70 -52.86
CA PHE A 68 -10.36 -16.74 -53.53
C PHE A 68 -10.84 -16.42 -54.96
N ALA A 69 -10.54 -15.20 -55.45
CA ALA A 69 -10.46 -14.86 -56.87
C ALA A 69 -9.43 -13.71 -57.10
N PRO A 70 -8.74 -13.63 -58.27
CA PRO A 70 -7.58 -12.74 -58.46
C PRO A 70 -7.83 -11.55 -59.43
N LEU A 71 -6.87 -10.61 -59.50
CA LEU A 71 -6.77 -9.60 -60.57
C LEU A 71 -5.30 -9.35 -61.03
N GLN A 72 -5.16 -9.04 -62.32
CA GLN A 72 -3.97 -8.66 -63.10
C GLN A 72 -4.47 -7.88 -64.35
N PRO A 73 -3.61 -7.30 -65.22
CA PRO A 73 -2.37 -6.55 -65.00
C PRO A 73 -2.40 -5.16 -65.74
N GLY A 74 -1.30 -4.39 -65.79
CA GLY A 74 -1.23 -3.13 -66.58
C GLY A 74 0.20 -2.60 -66.84
N VAL A 75 0.52 -2.27 -68.10
CA VAL A 75 1.87 -1.95 -68.67
C VAL A 75 1.65 -1.04 -69.91
N LEU A 76 2.49 -0.12 -70.40
CA LEU A 76 3.89 0.34 -70.17
C LEU A 76 3.97 1.64 -69.32
N GLY A 77 5.11 2.29 -69.02
CA GLY A 77 6.54 2.00 -69.28
C GLY A 77 7.34 3.25 -69.75
N GLY A 78 8.66 3.17 -69.90
CA GLY A 78 9.55 4.24 -70.39
C GLY A 78 10.75 4.55 -69.49
N ALA A 79 11.90 4.94 -70.07
CA ALA A 79 13.16 5.19 -69.35
C ALA A 79 13.80 6.53 -69.77
N GLY A 80 14.63 7.10 -68.88
CA GLY A 80 15.36 8.37 -69.10
C GLY A 80 16.53 8.53 -68.12
N HIS A 81 17.55 9.33 -68.48
CA HIS A 81 18.82 9.43 -67.76
C HIS A 81 18.92 10.58 -66.71
N SER A 82 19.99 10.51 -65.91
CA SER A 82 20.52 11.45 -64.88
C SER A 82 20.74 12.91 -65.37
N PRO A 83 21.13 13.91 -64.52
CA PRO A 83 21.67 13.87 -63.14
C PRO A 83 21.02 14.92 -62.16
N PRO A 84 21.51 15.11 -60.90
CA PRO A 84 20.79 15.87 -59.86
C PRO A 84 21.35 17.29 -59.55
N PRO A 85 20.57 18.12 -58.84
CA PRO A 85 21.10 19.27 -58.08
C PRO A 85 20.79 19.24 -56.57
N SER A 86 21.68 19.91 -55.83
CA SER A 86 21.66 20.27 -54.40
C SER A 86 20.32 20.55 -53.70
N GLY A 87 20.18 20.08 -52.45
CA GLY A 87 19.15 20.54 -51.50
C GLY A 87 19.61 21.69 -50.58
N PRO A 88 18.71 22.23 -49.71
CA PRO A 88 19.00 23.35 -48.82
C PRO A 88 19.34 22.95 -47.37
N THR A 89 20.16 23.78 -46.71
CA THR A 89 20.64 23.61 -45.33
C THR A 89 19.64 24.14 -44.28
N GLN A 90 19.65 23.57 -43.07
CA GLN A 90 19.22 24.28 -41.85
C GLN A 90 20.30 24.23 -40.76
N HIS A 91 20.45 25.33 -40.02
CA HIS A 91 21.44 25.49 -38.97
C HIS A 91 21.01 24.82 -37.65
N TYR A 92 21.90 24.04 -37.06
CA TYR A 92 21.84 23.72 -35.62
C TYR A 92 22.77 24.65 -34.83
N HIS A 93 22.34 25.04 -33.63
CA HIS A 93 23.08 25.93 -32.75
C HIS A 93 23.30 25.29 -31.37
N LYS A 94 24.55 25.31 -30.90
CA LYS A 94 25.05 24.91 -29.57
C LYS A 94 25.13 23.40 -29.29
N ASP A 95 26.31 22.97 -28.85
CA ASP A 95 26.51 22.81 -27.40
C ASP A 95 27.92 23.30 -26.98
N GLU A 96 27.97 24.29 -26.08
CA GLU A 96 29.22 24.84 -25.52
C GLU A 96 29.62 24.19 -24.19
N ARG A 97 28.73 23.41 -23.55
CA ARG A 97 28.98 22.88 -22.20
C ARG A 97 30.00 21.74 -22.20
N THR A 98 29.88 20.82 -23.14
CA THR A 98 30.79 19.68 -23.34
C THR A 98 32.25 20.13 -23.54
N GLN A 99 32.48 21.14 -24.39
CA GLN A 99 33.83 21.63 -24.70
C GLN A 99 34.56 22.20 -23.47
N LYS A 100 33.85 22.90 -22.58
CA LYS A 100 34.41 23.43 -21.31
C LYS A 100 34.71 22.33 -20.30
N GLN A 101 33.95 21.22 -20.33
CA GLN A 101 34.15 20.06 -19.45
C GLN A 101 35.35 19.21 -19.90
N TYR A 102 35.50 18.99 -21.21
CA TYR A 102 36.66 18.32 -21.82
C TYR A 102 37.99 19.03 -21.49
N ASN A 103 38.05 20.35 -21.70
CA ASN A 103 39.25 21.14 -21.41
C ASN A 103 39.62 21.17 -19.91
N LYS A 104 38.64 21.04 -19.01
CA LYS A 104 38.88 20.95 -17.56
C LYS A 104 39.45 19.59 -17.12
N LEU A 105 39.12 18.51 -17.84
CA LEU A 105 39.71 17.19 -17.65
C LEU A 105 41.14 17.12 -18.19
N LYS A 106 41.39 17.61 -19.41
CA LYS A 106 42.73 17.63 -20.03
C LYS A 106 43.76 18.33 -19.13
N LYS A 107 43.43 19.52 -18.62
CA LYS A 107 44.32 20.31 -17.74
C LYS A 107 44.62 19.64 -16.38
N LYS A 108 43.76 18.73 -15.91
CA LYS A 108 44.00 17.89 -14.72
C LYS A 108 44.93 16.71 -14.99
N LEU A 109 44.96 16.19 -16.22
CA LEU A 109 45.84 15.09 -16.61
C LEU A 109 47.29 15.60 -16.72
N GLU A 110 47.47 16.74 -17.39
CA GLU A 110 48.76 17.42 -17.59
C GLU A 110 49.42 17.77 -16.23
N GLN A 111 48.65 18.31 -15.27
CA GLN A 111 49.15 18.58 -13.90
C GLN A 111 49.54 17.32 -13.11
N LYS A 112 49.06 16.13 -13.48
CA LYS A 112 49.40 14.89 -12.78
C LYS A 112 50.68 14.25 -13.31
N GLN A 113 51.08 14.56 -14.55
CA GLN A 113 52.32 14.07 -15.15
C GLN A 113 53.55 14.90 -14.73
N GLN A 114 53.39 16.18 -14.39
CA GLN A 114 54.47 17.07 -13.96
C GLN A 114 54.83 16.97 -12.45
N ARG A 115 54.48 15.88 -11.76
CA ARG A 115 54.61 15.76 -10.29
C ARG A 115 55.20 14.43 -9.81
N GLY A 116 55.97 13.77 -10.67
CA GLY A 116 56.47 12.40 -10.48
C GLY A 116 57.99 12.24 -10.54
N GLU A 117 58.79 13.21 -10.11
CA GLU A 117 60.25 13.07 -10.08
C GLU A 117 60.91 14.00 -9.04
N GLN A 118 61.55 13.41 -8.01
CA GLN A 118 62.73 13.88 -7.23
C GLN A 118 62.84 13.15 -5.86
N GLY A 119 64.07 12.76 -5.48
CA GLY A 119 64.47 12.53 -4.08
C GLY A 119 64.61 11.09 -3.57
N LEU A 120 65.84 10.60 -3.46
CA LEU A 120 66.29 9.53 -2.54
C LEU A 120 66.71 10.16 -1.19
N PRO A 121 66.62 9.45 -0.05
CA PRO A 121 67.80 8.72 0.47
C PRO A 121 67.50 7.40 1.23
N SER A 122 68.57 6.71 1.65
CA SER A 122 68.58 5.41 2.39
C SER A 122 69.38 5.53 3.71
N PRO A 123 69.46 4.51 4.61
CA PRO A 123 68.72 3.24 4.70
C PRO A 123 67.74 3.25 5.92
N PRO A 124 67.95 2.73 7.18
CA PRO A 124 68.93 1.82 7.79
C PRO A 124 68.38 0.55 8.51
N TYR A 125 69.26 -0.44 8.72
CA TYR A 125 69.28 -1.54 9.74
C TYR A 125 68.12 -2.55 9.92
N SER A 126 68.54 -3.81 10.15
CA SER A 126 67.72 -5.00 10.52
C SER A 126 67.47 -5.10 12.04
N PRO A 127 66.65 -6.06 12.53
CA PRO A 127 67.25 -7.35 12.94
C PRO A 127 66.41 -8.62 12.65
N ARG A 128 67.05 -9.78 12.91
CA ARG A 128 66.63 -11.16 12.60
C ARG A 128 65.44 -11.71 13.43
N LYS A 129 64.91 -12.85 12.98
CA LYS A 129 64.93 -14.10 13.79
C LYS A 129 65.10 -15.34 12.89
N ASP A 130 65.74 -16.38 13.44
CA ASP A 130 66.22 -17.59 12.74
C ASP A 130 65.28 -18.82 12.96
N PHE A 131 65.77 -20.06 12.68
CA PHE A 131 65.15 -21.41 12.85
C PHE A 131 64.24 -21.87 11.67
N VAL A 132 64.39 -23.07 11.04
CA VAL A 132 65.31 -24.24 11.20
C VAL A 132 65.76 -24.79 9.83
N ASN A 133 66.90 -25.49 9.81
CA ASN A 133 67.46 -26.26 8.66
C ASN A 133 66.55 -27.37 8.10
N GLY A 134 66.72 -27.65 6.80
CA GLY A 134 66.38 -28.93 6.14
C GLY A 134 67.36 -29.20 5.00
N LEU A 135 68.08 -30.34 5.03
CA LEU A 135 69.28 -30.56 4.21
C LEU A 135 69.05 -31.45 2.96
N LYS A 136 69.97 -31.31 1.99
CA LYS A 136 70.24 -32.11 0.76
C LYS A 136 69.74 -31.44 -0.55
N ILE A 137 70.56 -31.22 -1.59
CA ILE A 137 71.54 -32.07 -2.32
C ILE A 137 70.75 -33.11 -3.15
N ARG A 138 70.84 -33.22 -4.50
CA ARG A 138 72.03 -33.07 -5.38
C ARG A 138 71.68 -32.70 -6.86
N THR A 139 72.61 -31.98 -7.51
CA THR A 139 73.03 -32.02 -8.93
C THR A 139 72.06 -32.14 -10.13
N SER A 140 72.31 -31.25 -11.11
CA SER A 140 72.12 -31.39 -12.56
C SER A 140 72.70 -32.69 -13.16
N PRO A 141 72.38 -33.05 -14.42
CA PRO A 141 73.18 -32.54 -15.57
C PRO A 141 72.25 -32.24 -16.80
N ASN A 142 72.69 -31.97 -18.04
CA ASN A 142 74.00 -32.04 -18.69
C ASN A 142 74.05 -31.14 -19.94
N GLN A 143 75.23 -30.68 -20.37
CA GLN A 143 75.81 -30.88 -21.72
C GLN A 143 77.00 -29.95 -22.00
N THR A 144 77.98 -30.45 -22.76
CA THR A 144 79.23 -29.78 -23.12
C THR A 144 79.50 -29.84 -24.63
N SER A 145 80.09 -28.76 -25.16
CA SER A 145 80.88 -28.74 -26.39
C SER A 145 81.73 -27.46 -26.40
N GLY A 146 83.01 -27.42 -26.78
CA GLY A 146 83.95 -28.47 -27.18
C GLY A 146 85.21 -27.83 -27.80
N LYS A 147 86.30 -28.61 -28.04
CA LYS A 147 87.60 -28.18 -28.65
C LYS A 147 88.45 -27.20 -27.80
N GLU A 148 89.78 -27.05 -27.99
CA GLU A 148 90.83 -27.89 -28.60
C GLU A 148 92.22 -27.57 -27.98
N LYS A 149 93.11 -28.58 -27.94
CA LYS A 149 94.60 -28.56 -27.96
C LYS A 149 95.43 -27.47 -27.21
N GLY A 150 96.45 -27.94 -26.49
CA GLY A 150 97.74 -27.25 -26.29
C GLY A 150 98.19 -27.08 -24.83
N MET A 151 99.45 -27.25 -24.43
CA MET A 151 100.43 -28.36 -24.55
C MET A 151 101.70 -27.95 -23.76
N ASN A 152 102.38 -28.89 -23.09
CA ASN A 152 103.69 -28.72 -22.38
C ASN A 152 103.69 -27.85 -21.08
N SER A 153 104.57 -28.06 -20.08
CA SER A 153 105.50 -29.18 -19.78
C SER A 153 106.21 -29.03 -18.41
N VAL A 154 106.49 -30.15 -17.72
CA VAL A 154 107.68 -30.44 -16.84
C VAL A 154 107.94 -29.54 -15.60
N GLY A 155 108.35 -30.05 -14.41
CA GLY A 155 108.56 -31.43 -13.94
C GLY A 155 109.49 -31.48 -12.69
N THR A 156 109.87 -32.70 -12.23
CA THR A 156 110.90 -33.03 -11.17
C THR A 156 110.61 -32.53 -9.73
N SER A 157 111.08 -33.14 -8.62
CA SER A 157 112.06 -34.24 -8.34
C SER A 157 111.78 -34.95 -6.98
N GLU A 158 112.24 -36.22 -6.83
CA GLU A 158 113.08 -36.85 -5.75
C GLU A 158 113.03 -36.34 -4.28
N ASP A 159 113.32 -37.09 -3.19
CA ASP A 159 113.28 -38.53 -2.80
C ASP A 159 113.69 -38.68 -1.28
N GLY A 160 113.60 -39.88 -0.66
CA GLY A 160 114.14 -40.23 0.69
C GLY A 160 113.07 -40.73 1.71
N GLU A 161 113.11 -41.97 2.23
CA GLU A 161 113.95 -42.55 3.32
C GLU A 161 113.50 -42.15 4.77
N GLU A 162 113.40 -43.03 5.79
CA GLU A 162 113.74 -44.46 5.92
C GLU A 162 112.96 -45.20 7.07
N SER A 163 112.80 -46.53 6.92
CA SER A 163 112.75 -47.66 7.89
C SER A 163 112.33 -47.53 9.39
N SER A 164 111.42 -48.41 9.87
CA SER A 164 111.77 -49.49 10.87
C SER A 164 110.61 -50.39 11.40
N SER A 165 110.81 -51.71 11.30
CA SER A 165 110.38 -52.82 12.20
C SER A 165 108.91 -52.98 12.67
N VAL A 166 108.14 -53.81 11.94
CA VAL A 166 107.30 -54.92 12.45
C VAL A 166 107.46 -56.05 11.42
N GLN A 167 107.64 -57.32 11.82
CA GLN A 167 107.82 -58.43 10.86
C GLN A 167 107.18 -59.78 11.25
N ASP A 168 106.63 -59.93 12.47
CA ASP A 168 106.03 -61.21 12.93
C ASP A 168 104.49 -61.27 12.82
N GLU A 169 103.80 -60.14 12.54
CA GLU A 169 102.35 -60.12 12.21
C GLU A 169 102.09 -60.01 10.69
N GLU A 170 103.12 -59.75 9.88
CA GLU A 170 102.98 -59.56 8.43
C GLU A 170 102.79 -60.90 7.67
N ASP A 171 103.38 -62.01 8.14
CA ASP A 171 103.31 -63.32 7.48
C ASP A 171 101.90 -63.94 7.56
N ASP A 172 101.30 -64.04 8.75
CA ASP A 172 99.93 -64.56 8.91
C ASP A 172 98.91 -63.67 8.19
N SER A 173 99.07 -62.35 8.26
CA SER A 173 98.25 -61.39 7.51
C SER A 173 98.36 -61.60 5.99
N SER A 174 99.56 -61.89 5.48
CA SER A 174 99.80 -62.14 4.06
C SER A 174 99.16 -63.45 3.60
N LEU A 175 99.26 -64.53 4.40
CA LEU A 175 98.59 -65.80 4.12
C LEU A 175 97.07 -65.66 4.09
N ILE A 176 96.50 -64.85 4.99
CA ILE A 176 95.06 -64.53 4.98
C ILE A 176 94.69 -63.66 3.76
N ILE A 177 95.53 -62.73 3.32
CA ILE A 177 95.28 -61.90 2.11
C ILE A 177 95.36 -62.73 0.81
N ASP A 178 96.24 -63.73 0.73
CA ASP A 178 96.32 -64.64 -0.42
C ASP A 178 95.12 -65.61 -0.46
N LEU A 179 94.69 -66.16 0.69
CA LEU A 179 93.41 -66.88 0.79
C LEU A 179 92.24 -65.95 0.41
N LEU A 180 92.28 -64.70 0.90
CA LEU A 180 91.48 -63.54 0.52
C LEU A 180 91.30 -63.38 -1.00
N SER A 181 92.40 -63.58 -1.71
CA SER A 181 92.57 -63.37 -3.15
C SER A 181 92.20 -64.59 -4.01
N SER A 182 92.07 -65.77 -3.40
CA SER A 182 91.74 -67.03 -4.10
C SER A 182 90.28 -67.13 -4.60
N VAL A 183 89.44 -66.12 -4.31
CA VAL A 183 87.99 -66.17 -4.54
C VAL A 183 87.62 -66.38 -6.01
N SER A 184 86.67 -67.29 -6.26
CA SER A 184 86.20 -67.60 -7.61
C SER A 184 85.43 -66.42 -8.24
N SER A 185 85.56 -66.24 -9.56
CA SER A 185 84.83 -65.18 -10.26
C SER A 185 83.31 -65.44 -10.25
N PRO A 186 82.48 -64.42 -9.98
CA PRO A 186 81.05 -64.61 -9.76
C PRO A 186 80.35 -65.07 -11.05
N GLN A 187 79.47 -66.07 -10.94
CA GLN A 187 78.68 -66.58 -12.04
C GLN A 187 77.29 -65.93 -12.06
N VAL A 188 76.77 -65.67 -13.27
CA VAL A 188 75.42 -65.17 -13.48
C VAL A 188 74.48 -66.38 -13.65
N ILE A 189 73.57 -66.62 -12.72
CA ILE A 189 72.61 -67.75 -12.79
C ILE A 189 71.35 -67.35 -13.58
N ASP A 190 70.76 -66.22 -13.19
CA ASP A 190 69.56 -65.64 -13.80
C ASP A 190 69.93 -64.27 -14.38
N LEU A 191 69.60 -64.03 -15.66
CA LEU A 191 69.90 -62.78 -16.35
C LEU A 191 68.66 -62.27 -17.08
N GLN A 192 68.04 -61.28 -16.45
CA GLN A 192 66.88 -60.56 -16.98
C GLN A 192 67.32 -59.22 -17.58
N PRO A 193 66.49 -58.56 -18.41
CA PRO A 193 66.84 -57.27 -19.01
C PRO A 193 67.20 -56.16 -18.01
N ARG A 194 66.70 -56.24 -16.77
CA ARG A 194 66.89 -55.23 -15.72
C ARG A 194 67.47 -55.75 -14.40
N SER A 195 67.79 -57.04 -14.32
CA SER A 195 68.33 -57.64 -13.09
C SER A 195 69.17 -58.88 -13.38
N ALA A 196 70.19 -59.13 -12.56
CA ALA A 196 71.03 -60.31 -12.64
C ALA A 196 71.15 -60.95 -11.25
N LEU A 197 70.98 -62.27 -11.15
CA LEU A 197 71.32 -63.02 -9.95
C LEU A 197 72.73 -63.58 -10.10
N LEU A 198 73.62 -63.13 -9.23
CA LEU A 198 74.98 -63.63 -9.11
C LEU A 198 75.10 -64.67 -7.99
N SER A 199 76.01 -65.61 -8.17
CA SER A 199 76.48 -66.54 -7.16
C SER A 199 77.98 -66.77 -7.27
N TRP A 200 78.61 -67.06 -6.14
CA TRP A 200 79.99 -67.53 -6.06
C TRP A 200 80.07 -68.71 -5.09
N SER A 201 81.18 -69.43 -5.11
CA SER A 201 81.46 -70.43 -4.07
C SER A 201 81.94 -69.74 -2.79
N ALA A 202 81.76 -70.39 -1.65
CA ALA A 202 82.61 -70.13 -0.50
C ALA A 202 84.09 -70.43 -0.85
N LEU A 203 85.02 -69.92 -0.04
CA LEU A 203 86.43 -70.30 -0.11
C LEU A 203 86.55 -71.76 0.36
N SER A 204 87.25 -72.60 -0.40
CA SER A 204 87.31 -74.04 -0.12
C SER A 204 88.28 -74.36 1.02
N GLU A 205 87.84 -75.19 1.98
CA GLU A 205 88.66 -75.62 3.14
C GLU A 205 89.91 -76.47 2.79
N SER A 206 90.21 -76.68 1.51
CA SER A 206 91.33 -77.48 1.02
C SER A 206 92.71 -76.90 1.34
N ASP A 207 92.79 -75.59 1.59
CA ASP A 207 94.05 -74.84 1.74
C ASP A 207 94.23 -74.31 3.18
N LYS A 208 93.61 -74.98 4.17
CA LYS A 208 93.83 -74.69 5.59
C LYS A 208 95.23 -75.13 6.04
N ASN A 209 96.11 -74.16 6.28
CA ASN A 209 97.12 -74.32 7.35
C ASN A 209 96.37 -74.56 8.68
N ALA A 210 96.89 -75.45 9.51
CA ALA A 210 96.09 -76.19 10.50
C ALA A 210 95.59 -75.38 11.73
N ASP A 211 95.96 -74.10 11.84
CA ASP A 211 95.76 -73.28 13.05
C ASP A 211 94.83 -72.06 12.84
N LEU A 212 94.17 -71.93 11.68
CA LEU A 212 93.25 -70.82 11.37
C LEU A 212 91.78 -71.27 11.22
N GLU A 213 90.99 -71.13 12.29
CA GLU A 213 89.52 -71.32 12.28
C GLU A 213 88.78 -70.01 11.92
N ILE A 214 88.73 -69.64 10.64
CA ILE A 214 87.89 -68.54 10.14
C ILE A 214 86.46 -69.05 9.93
N SER A 215 85.44 -68.37 10.48
CA SER A 215 84.04 -68.74 10.23
C SER A 215 83.53 -68.20 8.89
N GLU A 216 82.77 -69.01 8.13
CA GLU A 216 82.08 -68.54 6.92
C GLU A 216 81.13 -67.35 7.17
N THR A 217 80.70 -67.14 8.42
CA THR A 217 79.85 -66.01 8.83
C THR A 217 80.58 -64.67 8.97
N GLU A 218 81.91 -64.68 9.04
CA GLU A 218 82.75 -63.49 9.26
C GLU A 218 83.26 -62.88 7.96
N LEU A 219 83.21 -63.65 6.85
CA LEU A 219 83.59 -63.20 5.52
C LEU A 219 82.57 -62.22 4.92
N LEU A 220 83.04 -61.03 4.53
CA LEU A 220 82.25 -60.02 3.84
C LEU A 220 82.58 -59.97 2.35
N TYR A 221 81.60 -60.32 1.52
CA TYR A 221 81.71 -60.33 0.07
C TYR A 221 81.26 -59.00 -0.53
N GLU A 222 82.20 -58.22 -1.05
CA GLU A 222 81.95 -56.99 -1.79
C GLU A 222 81.82 -57.28 -3.31
N VAL A 223 80.66 -56.96 -3.88
CA VAL A 223 80.40 -57.07 -5.32
C VAL A 223 80.63 -55.73 -5.99
N LEU A 224 81.57 -55.70 -6.94
CA LEU A 224 81.98 -54.52 -7.69
C LEU A 224 81.43 -54.59 -9.12
N LEU A 225 80.45 -53.74 -9.45
CA LEU A 225 79.85 -53.67 -10.79
C LEU A 225 80.38 -52.46 -11.57
N ALA A 226 80.94 -52.71 -12.76
CA ALA A 226 81.24 -51.71 -13.78
C ALA A 226 80.18 -51.71 -14.89
N ASP A 227 79.80 -50.50 -15.32
CA ASP A 227 78.90 -50.25 -16.44
C ASP A 227 79.75 -49.89 -17.67
N ASN A 228 80.02 -50.87 -18.54
CA ASN A 228 80.99 -50.72 -19.64
C ASN A 228 80.52 -49.63 -20.61
N ALA A 229 79.20 -49.58 -20.89
CA ALA A 229 78.54 -48.55 -21.69
C ALA A 229 78.58 -47.13 -21.05
N LYS A 230 78.97 -46.98 -19.79
CA LYS A 230 79.23 -45.69 -19.11
C LYS A 230 80.69 -45.53 -18.67
N GLY A 231 81.62 -46.19 -19.35
CA GLY A 231 83.06 -45.99 -19.17
C GLY A 231 83.68 -46.82 -18.06
N GLY A 232 83.11 -47.99 -17.75
CA GLY A 232 83.80 -49.08 -17.04
C GLY A 232 84.19 -48.82 -15.58
N LYS A 233 83.68 -47.76 -14.94
CA LYS A 233 83.99 -47.47 -13.53
C LYS A 233 83.22 -48.41 -12.61
N TYR A 234 83.95 -49.33 -11.98
CA TYR A 234 83.45 -50.19 -10.91
C TYR A 234 82.86 -49.40 -9.74
N LYS A 235 81.81 -49.96 -9.14
CA LYS A 235 81.17 -49.48 -7.92
C LYS A 235 80.79 -50.66 -7.05
N SER A 236 81.00 -50.53 -5.74
CA SER A 236 80.37 -51.40 -4.75
C SER A 236 78.84 -51.30 -4.86
N ILE A 237 78.18 -52.44 -5.04
CA ILE A 237 76.71 -52.55 -5.15
C ILE A 237 76.11 -53.49 -4.10
N TYR A 238 76.93 -54.34 -3.49
CA TYR A 238 76.58 -55.22 -2.38
C TYR A 238 77.83 -55.44 -1.53
N ASN A 239 77.64 -55.49 -0.20
CA ASN A 239 78.64 -55.93 0.75
C ASN A 239 77.89 -56.71 1.86
N GLY A 240 78.29 -57.94 2.12
CA GLY A 240 77.65 -58.83 3.11
C GLY A 240 78.08 -60.28 2.98
N CYS A 241 77.63 -61.14 3.91
CA CYS A 241 78.06 -62.54 4.01
C CYS A 241 77.25 -63.55 3.15
N SER A 242 76.37 -63.10 2.25
CA SER A 242 75.64 -64.03 1.37
C SER A 242 76.47 -64.42 0.15
N LEU A 243 76.49 -65.72 -0.20
CA LEU A 243 77.10 -66.23 -1.44
C LEU A 243 76.32 -65.90 -2.73
N THR A 244 75.25 -65.09 -2.62
CA THR A 244 74.43 -64.66 -3.76
C THR A 244 74.06 -63.18 -3.66
N CYS A 245 74.03 -62.49 -4.80
CA CYS A 245 73.60 -61.10 -4.90
C CYS A 245 72.64 -60.93 -6.08
N ARG A 246 71.46 -60.35 -5.83
CA ARG A 246 70.56 -59.89 -6.90
C ARG A 246 70.83 -58.43 -7.19
N ILE A 247 71.34 -58.16 -8.38
CA ILE A 247 71.48 -56.80 -8.94
C ILE A 247 70.16 -56.43 -9.61
N GLU A 248 69.65 -55.23 -9.35
CA GLU A 248 68.48 -54.65 -10.02
C GLU A 248 68.84 -53.29 -10.67
N ASP A 249 67.89 -52.65 -11.35
CA ASP A 249 68.09 -51.41 -12.13
C ASP A 249 69.23 -51.45 -13.18
N LEU A 250 69.56 -52.65 -13.68
CA LEU A 250 70.39 -52.78 -14.89
C LEU A 250 69.66 -52.19 -16.10
N ARG A 251 70.40 -51.62 -17.05
CA ARG A 251 69.83 -51.21 -18.34
C ARG A 251 69.81 -52.37 -19.31
N PRO A 252 68.69 -52.65 -20.01
CA PRO A 252 68.62 -53.63 -21.08
C PRO A 252 69.61 -53.33 -22.22
N GLY A 253 70.08 -54.37 -22.90
CA GLY A 253 71.02 -54.25 -24.02
C GLY A 253 72.36 -53.59 -23.67
N SER A 254 72.71 -53.50 -22.39
CA SER A 254 73.96 -52.89 -21.91
C SER A 254 74.91 -53.95 -21.37
N GLU A 255 76.20 -53.78 -21.67
CA GLU A 255 77.28 -54.62 -21.16
C GLU A 255 77.77 -54.13 -19.80
N TYR A 256 77.98 -55.09 -18.90
CA TYR A 256 78.44 -54.90 -17.54
C TYR A 256 79.60 -55.86 -17.25
N SER A 257 80.57 -55.42 -16.45
CA SER A 257 81.60 -56.29 -15.86
C SER A 257 81.38 -56.35 -14.36
N VAL A 258 81.40 -57.54 -13.77
CA VAL A 258 81.31 -57.69 -12.31
C VAL A 258 82.49 -58.47 -11.77
N CYS A 259 83.08 -57.94 -10.70
CA CYS A 259 84.11 -58.58 -9.90
C CYS A 259 83.60 -58.82 -8.49
N LEU A 260 84.25 -59.74 -7.79
CA LEU A 260 84.05 -60.02 -6.38
C LEU A 260 85.34 -59.66 -5.63
N LYS A 261 85.21 -59.25 -4.38
CA LYS A 261 86.31 -58.97 -3.47
C LYS A 261 85.89 -59.40 -2.07
N VAL A 262 86.74 -60.13 -1.34
CA VAL A 262 86.42 -60.60 0.01
C VAL A 262 87.19 -59.79 1.04
N HIS A 263 86.55 -59.48 2.17
CA HIS A 263 87.11 -58.76 3.30
C HIS A 263 86.90 -59.59 4.58
N LEU A 264 87.83 -59.49 5.52
CA LEU A 264 87.77 -60.06 6.86
C LEU A 264 88.34 -59.02 7.83
N ASP A 265 87.47 -58.41 8.64
CA ASP A 265 87.75 -57.18 9.41
C ASP A 265 88.45 -56.08 8.59
N GLU A 266 89.71 -55.74 8.90
CA GLU A 266 90.49 -54.74 8.14
C GLU A 266 91.30 -55.32 6.97
N LEU A 267 91.37 -56.66 6.86
CA LEU A 267 92.07 -57.35 5.77
C LEU A 267 91.19 -57.47 4.53
N GLN A 268 91.81 -57.28 3.36
CA GLN A 268 91.11 -57.24 2.07
C GLN A 268 91.87 -58.07 1.02
N GLY A 269 91.17 -59.02 0.40
CA GLY A 269 91.67 -59.74 -0.77
C GLY A 269 91.79 -58.84 -2.00
N SER A 270 92.53 -59.32 -3.00
CA SER A 270 92.52 -58.73 -4.33
C SER A 270 91.17 -58.93 -5.04
N VAL A 271 90.99 -58.24 -6.17
CA VAL A 271 89.72 -58.23 -6.92
C VAL A 271 89.71 -59.37 -7.94
N SER A 272 88.67 -60.20 -7.92
CA SER A 272 88.56 -61.36 -8.80
C SER A 272 88.47 -61.00 -10.29
N GLU A 273 88.76 -61.97 -11.16
CA GLU A 273 88.64 -61.78 -12.61
C GLU A 273 87.24 -61.26 -13.00
N PRO A 274 87.16 -60.26 -13.92
CA PRO A 274 85.90 -59.63 -14.28
C PRO A 274 85.01 -60.54 -15.11
N LYS A 275 83.87 -60.95 -14.54
CA LYS A 275 82.80 -61.60 -15.28
C LYS A 275 82.07 -60.55 -16.12
N VAL A 276 82.31 -60.54 -17.43
CA VAL A 276 81.55 -59.70 -18.37
C VAL A 276 80.25 -60.38 -18.77
N PHE A 277 79.15 -59.63 -18.80
CA PHE A 277 77.86 -60.08 -19.32
C PHE A 277 77.09 -58.92 -19.98
N THR A 278 76.29 -59.23 -20.99
CA THR A 278 75.37 -58.26 -21.64
C THR A 278 73.94 -58.60 -21.25
N THR A 279 73.22 -57.63 -20.69
CA THR A 279 71.79 -57.79 -20.41
C THR A 279 71.00 -57.99 -21.71
N PRO A 280 70.00 -58.88 -21.73
CA PRO A 280 69.14 -59.02 -22.91
C PRO A 280 68.36 -57.72 -23.16
N VAL A 281 68.14 -57.44 -24.45
CA VAL A 281 67.22 -56.39 -24.91
C VAL A 281 65.77 -56.76 -24.56
N CYS A 282 64.90 -55.76 -24.40
CA CYS A 282 63.48 -56.00 -24.15
C CYS A 282 62.58 -54.97 -24.84
N ALA A 283 61.26 -55.12 -24.70
CA ALA A 283 60.28 -54.18 -25.21
C ALA A 283 60.54 -52.75 -24.71
N PRO A 284 60.10 -51.69 -25.43
CA PRO A 284 60.33 -50.30 -25.01
C PRO A 284 59.66 -49.98 -23.67
N ASP A 285 60.00 -48.85 -23.07
CA ASP A 285 59.26 -48.37 -21.89
C ASP A 285 57.86 -47.84 -22.25
N GLN A 286 57.00 -47.73 -21.23
CA GLN A 286 55.69 -47.10 -21.35
C GLN A 286 55.87 -45.64 -21.85
N PRO A 287 55.28 -45.25 -22.99
CA PRO A 287 55.42 -43.89 -23.49
C PRO A 287 54.56 -42.92 -22.67
N MET A 288 55.01 -41.66 -22.57
CA MET A 288 54.16 -40.60 -22.05
C MET A 288 52.90 -40.44 -22.92
N PRO A 289 51.72 -40.15 -22.34
CA PRO A 289 50.49 -39.97 -23.10
C PRO A 289 50.60 -38.89 -24.20
N PRO A 290 49.93 -39.06 -25.35
CA PRO A 290 50.01 -38.14 -26.47
C PRO A 290 49.39 -36.78 -26.11
N LYS A 291 50.02 -35.69 -26.58
CA LYS A 291 49.55 -34.32 -26.36
C LYS A 291 48.78 -33.82 -27.58
N CYS A 292 47.59 -33.27 -27.35
CA CYS A 292 46.83 -32.54 -28.37
C CYS A 292 47.49 -31.18 -28.66
N ILE A 293 47.87 -30.95 -29.91
CA ILE A 293 48.50 -29.71 -30.40
C ILE A 293 47.47 -28.80 -31.07
N THR A 294 46.50 -29.37 -31.77
CA THR A 294 45.45 -28.62 -32.48
C THR A 294 44.18 -29.46 -32.52
N ARG A 295 43.03 -28.81 -32.30
CA ARG A 295 41.70 -29.40 -32.46
C ARG A 295 40.91 -28.63 -33.51
N THR A 296 40.02 -29.32 -34.19
CA THR A 296 39.05 -28.76 -35.14
C THR A 296 37.68 -29.39 -34.91
N LEU A 297 36.67 -29.02 -35.70
CA LEU A 297 35.34 -29.65 -35.69
C LEU A 297 35.37 -31.16 -35.96
N ASN A 298 36.37 -31.68 -36.69
CA ASN A 298 36.39 -33.07 -37.14
C ASN A 298 37.78 -33.74 -37.08
N SER A 299 38.75 -33.10 -36.43
CA SER A 299 40.11 -33.63 -36.29
C SER A 299 40.84 -33.24 -35.00
N LEU A 300 41.80 -34.07 -34.60
CA LEU A 300 42.70 -33.86 -33.47
C LEU A 300 44.14 -34.18 -33.89
N LEU A 301 45.02 -33.17 -33.86
CA LEU A 301 46.45 -33.33 -34.09
C LEU A 301 47.13 -33.72 -32.77
N LEU A 302 47.55 -34.98 -32.67
CA LEU A 302 48.23 -35.54 -31.52
C LEU A 302 49.74 -35.69 -31.78
N ARG A 303 50.57 -35.46 -30.77
CA ARG A 303 52.03 -35.57 -30.83
C ARG A 303 52.60 -36.15 -29.54
N TRP A 304 53.64 -36.98 -29.65
CA TRP A 304 54.30 -37.64 -28.53
C TRP A 304 55.82 -37.61 -28.66
N ASN A 305 56.50 -38.02 -27.59
CA ASN A 305 57.95 -38.23 -27.56
C ASN A 305 58.24 -39.74 -27.65
N ALA A 306 59.50 -40.11 -27.92
CA ALA A 306 59.92 -41.50 -27.82
C ALA A 306 60.15 -41.88 -26.34
N PRO A 307 59.68 -43.05 -25.87
CA PRO A 307 60.21 -43.66 -24.64
C PRO A 307 61.64 -44.18 -24.89
N PRO A 308 62.37 -44.56 -23.83
CA PRO A 308 63.50 -45.47 -23.92
C PRO A 308 63.17 -46.71 -24.75
N ASP A 309 64.12 -47.13 -25.58
CA ASP A 309 64.00 -48.25 -26.53
C ASP A 309 64.55 -49.58 -26.00
N ASN A 310 65.15 -49.56 -24.79
CA ASN A 310 65.67 -50.75 -24.10
C ASN A 310 66.62 -51.60 -24.96
N GLY A 311 67.44 -50.93 -25.78
CA GLY A 311 68.52 -51.53 -26.58
C GLY A 311 68.09 -52.14 -27.92
N SER A 312 66.80 -52.14 -28.27
CA SER A 312 66.30 -52.49 -29.60
C SER A 312 65.45 -51.34 -30.16
N PRO A 313 65.78 -50.79 -31.34
CA PRO A 313 65.20 -49.53 -31.82
C PRO A 313 63.69 -49.64 -32.06
N ILE A 314 62.94 -48.61 -31.64
CA ILE A 314 61.48 -48.56 -31.79
C ILE A 314 61.10 -48.62 -33.28
N THR A 315 60.46 -49.72 -33.67
CA THR A 315 60.04 -50.01 -35.05
C THR A 315 58.68 -49.40 -35.39
N GLN A 316 57.82 -49.17 -34.39
CA GLN A 316 56.53 -48.50 -34.56
C GLN A 316 55.95 -47.95 -33.25
N TYR A 317 55.14 -46.91 -33.35
CA TYR A 317 54.18 -46.48 -32.33
C TYR A 317 52.79 -47.00 -32.68
N ILE A 318 52.07 -47.43 -31.66
CA ILE A 318 50.70 -47.93 -31.74
C ILE A 318 49.80 -46.93 -30.99
N LEU A 319 48.95 -46.20 -31.71
CA LEU A 319 47.98 -45.27 -31.12
C LEU A 319 46.58 -45.86 -31.24
N GLU A 320 45.87 -45.90 -30.12
CA GLU A 320 44.50 -46.40 -30.04
C GLU A 320 43.50 -45.29 -29.66
N LEU A 321 42.25 -45.50 -30.08
CA LEU A 321 41.10 -44.63 -29.89
C LEU A 321 39.93 -45.42 -29.27
N ASP A 322 39.32 -44.87 -28.23
CA ASP A 322 37.99 -45.27 -27.76
C ASP A 322 37.01 -44.09 -28.00
N GLU A 323 35.99 -44.34 -28.82
CA GLU A 323 34.95 -43.37 -29.19
C GLU A 323 33.88 -43.17 -28.09
N GLY A 324 33.99 -43.85 -26.95
CA GLY A 324 33.03 -43.79 -25.85
C GLY A 324 31.76 -44.61 -26.08
N LYS A 325 31.66 -45.34 -27.19
CA LYS A 325 30.48 -46.13 -27.61
C LYS A 325 30.35 -47.50 -26.92
N GLY A 326 31.34 -47.91 -26.14
CA GLY A 326 31.37 -49.20 -25.43
C GLY A 326 32.14 -50.32 -26.14
N GLU A 327 32.57 -50.11 -27.38
CA GLU A 327 33.36 -51.09 -28.17
C GLU A 327 34.83 -51.19 -27.72
N GLY A 328 35.29 -50.29 -26.85
CA GLY A 328 36.65 -50.28 -26.29
C GLY A 328 37.64 -49.49 -27.14
N PHE A 329 38.93 -49.79 -26.97
CA PHE A 329 40.02 -49.15 -27.70
C PHE A 329 40.33 -49.89 -29.02
N VAL A 330 40.50 -49.13 -30.09
CA VAL A 330 40.78 -49.63 -31.45
C VAL A 330 42.05 -48.97 -32.00
N ASP A 331 42.90 -49.76 -32.65
CA ASP A 331 44.08 -49.30 -33.39
C ASP A 331 43.72 -48.26 -34.47
N ILE A 332 44.23 -47.03 -34.35
CA ILE A 332 44.08 -45.98 -35.37
C ILE A 332 45.39 -45.60 -36.07
N LEU A 333 46.54 -46.03 -35.54
CA LEU A 333 47.84 -45.85 -36.18
C LEU A 333 48.82 -46.95 -35.75
N LYS A 334 49.54 -47.51 -36.73
CA LYS A 334 50.79 -48.26 -36.51
C LYS A 334 51.86 -47.67 -37.44
N SER A 335 52.81 -46.90 -36.89
CA SER A 335 53.75 -46.10 -37.69
C SER A 335 54.99 -45.63 -36.94
N LYS A 336 56.08 -45.33 -37.65
CA LYS A 336 57.29 -44.68 -37.12
C LYS A 336 57.11 -43.18 -36.81
N SER A 337 55.97 -42.58 -37.18
CA SER A 337 55.68 -41.16 -36.91
C SER A 337 55.52 -40.88 -35.41
N LYS A 338 55.98 -39.70 -34.97
CA LYS A 338 55.80 -39.17 -33.60
C LYS A 338 54.60 -38.20 -33.47
N GLN A 339 53.79 -38.12 -34.51
CA GLN A 339 52.57 -37.29 -34.57
C GLN A 339 51.54 -37.89 -35.54
N PHE A 340 50.26 -37.59 -35.31
CA PHE A 340 49.16 -38.03 -36.16
C PHE A 340 47.97 -37.08 -36.08
N ASN A 341 47.33 -36.80 -37.22
CA ASN A 341 46.08 -36.04 -37.28
C ASN A 341 44.92 -37.03 -37.39
N VAL A 342 44.25 -37.29 -36.28
CA VAL A 342 43.05 -38.12 -36.23
C VAL A 342 41.93 -37.36 -36.93
N GLN A 343 41.33 -37.90 -38.00
CA GLN A 343 40.34 -37.24 -38.84
C GLN A 343 39.03 -38.02 -38.92
N ARG A 344 37.95 -37.34 -39.35
CA ARG A 344 36.56 -37.86 -39.43
C ARG A 344 35.91 -38.05 -38.05
N LEU A 345 36.41 -37.34 -37.04
CA LEU A 345 35.79 -37.26 -35.72
C LEU A 345 34.50 -36.44 -35.79
N GLN A 346 33.59 -36.66 -34.84
CA GLN A 346 32.33 -35.92 -34.73
C GLN A 346 32.52 -34.62 -33.93
N PRO A 347 31.88 -33.50 -34.31
CA PRO A 347 31.95 -32.24 -33.56
C PRO A 347 31.49 -32.38 -32.10
N ALA A 348 32.01 -31.51 -31.23
CA ALA A 348 31.76 -31.50 -29.78
C ALA A 348 31.91 -32.86 -29.04
N THR A 349 32.50 -33.87 -29.68
CA THR A 349 32.56 -35.25 -29.16
C THR A 349 33.90 -35.49 -28.47
N SER A 350 33.86 -36.27 -27.38
CA SER A 350 35.01 -36.47 -26.49
C SER A 350 35.56 -37.88 -26.60
N TYR A 351 36.82 -37.96 -27.02
CA TYR A 351 37.52 -39.19 -27.40
C TYR A 351 38.62 -39.53 -26.41
N LYS A 352 38.83 -40.83 -26.16
CA LYS A 352 39.93 -41.32 -25.32
C LYS A 352 41.04 -41.87 -26.19
N PHE A 353 42.29 -41.62 -25.81
CA PHE A 353 43.49 -42.11 -26.50
C PHE A 353 44.48 -42.74 -25.53
N ARG A 354 45.16 -43.79 -26.00
CA ARG A 354 46.34 -44.36 -25.34
C ARG A 354 47.37 -44.78 -26.40
N LEU A 355 48.63 -44.81 -26.01
CA LEU A 355 49.77 -44.98 -26.92
C LEU A 355 50.71 -46.08 -26.40
N ALA A 356 51.17 -46.98 -27.26
CA ALA A 356 52.27 -47.90 -26.97
C ALA A 356 53.42 -47.71 -27.99
N ALA A 357 54.60 -48.24 -27.67
CA ALA A 357 55.74 -48.29 -28.57
C ALA A 357 56.20 -49.75 -28.70
N ALA A 358 56.58 -50.17 -29.90
CA ALA A 358 57.09 -51.51 -30.15
C ALA A 358 58.47 -51.47 -30.80
N ASN A 359 59.31 -52.43 -30.42
CA ASN A 359 60.56 -52.79 -31.08
C ASN A 359 60.52 -54.29 -31.43
N ASP A 360 61.64 -54.85 -31.88
CA ASP A 360 61.68 -56.25 -32.31
C ASP A 360 61.56 -57.26 -31.13
N CYS A 361 61.64 -56.77 -29.89
CA CYS A 361 61.49 -57.58 -28.67
C CYS A 361 60.06 -57.60 -28.13
N GLY A 362 59.17 -56.70 -28.60
CA GLY A 362 57.77 -56.66 -28.17
C GLY A 362 57.16 -55.25 -28.17
N THR A 363 55.93 -55.17 -27.67
CA THR A 363 55.18 -53.92 -27.47
C THR A 363 55.20 -53.53 -26.00
N SER A 364 55.40 -52.24 -25.71
CA SER A 364 55.40 -51.70 -24.35
C SER A 364 54.00 -51.62 -23.76
N VAL A 365 53.92 -51.45 -22.43
CA VAL A 365 52.66 -51.11 -21.77
C VAL A 365 52.13 -49.80 -22.34
N TYR A 366 50.82 -49.72 -22.59
CA TYR A 366 50.19 -48.49 -23.08
C TYR A 366 50.29 -47.36 -22.05
N SER A 367 50.42 -46.13 -22.53
CA SER A 367 50.34 -44.90 -21.75
C SER A 367 49.04 -44.82 -20.96
N ASP A 368 49.03 -43.99 -19.92
CA ASP A 368 47.77 -43.53 -19.30
C ASP A 368 46.81 -42.99 -20.36
N VAL A 369 45.52 -43.17 -20.10
CA VAL A 369 44.44 -42.76 -21.00
C VAL A 369 44.22 -41.25 -20.90
N VAL A 370 44.41 -40.54 -22.01
CA VAL A 370 44.08 -39.11 -22.12
C VAL A 370 42.78 -38.90 -22.88
N LYS A 371 42.01 -37.89 -22.45
CA LYS A 371 40.71 -37.54 -23.03
C LYS A 371 40.79 -36.17 -23.73
N PHE A 372 40.42 -36.12 -25.00
CA PHE A 372 40.39 -34.89 -25.80
C PHE A 372 39.06 -34.76 -26.53
N SER A 373 38.48 -33.56 -26.54
CA SER A 373 37.32 -33.24 -27.37
C SER A 373 37.73 -32.49 -28.63
N THR A 374 37.05 -32.77 -29.74
CA THR A 374 37.00 -31.89 -30.92
C THR A 374 36.41 -30.53 -30.54
N CYS A 375 36.60 -29.52 -31.39
CA CYS A 375 35.82 -28.28 -31.26
C CYS A 375 34.31 -28.54 -31.37
N GLY A 376 33.52 -27.74 -30.66
CA GLY A 376 32.11 -27.52 -30.98
C GLY A 376 31.94 -26.49 -32.09
N SER A 377 30.69 -26.13 -32.38
CA SER A 377 30.39 -24.92 -33.16
C SER A 377 30.09 -23.75 -32.21
N PRO A 378 30.32 -22.50 -32.63
CA PRO A 378 29.69 -21.34 -32.01
C PRO A 378 28.16 -21.54 -31.96
N PRO A 379 27.43 -20.93 -31.01
CA PRO A 379 26.00 -21.17 -30.90
C PRO A 379 25.26 -20.54 -32.09
N THR A 380 24.17 -21.18 -32.53
CA THR A 380 23.29 -20.62 -33.57
C THR A 380 22.45 -19.47 -33.01
N GLN A 381 21.80 -18.68 -33.86
CA GLN A 381 20.88 -17.61 -33.43
C GLN A 381 19.82 -18.19 -32.46
N PRO A 382 19.66 -17.66 -31.23
CA PRO A 382 18.65 -18.15 -30.29
C PRO A 382 17.26 -17.60 -30.63
N SER A 383 16.23 -18.26 -30.08
CA SER A 383 14.87 -17.70 -30.06
C SER A 383 14.83 -16.38 -29.30
N PRO A 384 13.91 -15.45 -29.65
CA PRO A 384 13.68 -14.24 -28.86
C PRO A 384 13.30 -14.58 -27.40
N PRO A 385 13.64 -13.71 -26.43
CA PRO A 385 13.27 -13.90 -25.04
C PRO A 385 11.75 -13.82 -24.85
N ILE A 386 11.21 -14.73 -24.03
CA ILE A 386 9.78 -14.87 -23.75
C ILE A 386 9.43 -14.11 -22.47
N LEU A 387 8.37 -13.30 -22.49
CA LEU A 387 7.84 -12.66 -21.28
C LEU A 387 7.21 -13.72 -20.37
N ARG A 388 7.74 -13.82 -19.14
CA ARG A 388 7.22 -14.71 -18.09
C ARG A 388 6.26 -14.00 -17.15
N ASP A 389 6.57 -12.75 -16.81
CA ASP A 389 5.78 -11.90 -15.90
C ASP A 389 6.10 -10.42 -16.13
N ALA A 390 5.13 -9.54 -15.88
CA ALA A 390 5.24 -8.09 -16.08
C ALA A 390 4.65 -7.32 -14.90
N SER A 391 5.42 -6.38 -14.35
CA SER A 391 4.98 -5.50 -13.27
C SER A 391 4.87 -4.05 -13.76
N VAL A 392 4.59 -3.13 -12.83
CA VAL A 392 4.58 -1.68 -13.08
C VAL A 392 5.96 -1.08 -13.32
N ASN A 393 7.05 -1.76 -12.97
CA ASN A 393 8.42 -1.25 -13.09
C ASN A 393 9.48 -2.34 -13.39
N SER A 394 9.05 -3.54 -13.79
CA SER A 394 9.95 -4.64 -14.15
C SER A 394 9.32 -5.58 -15.18
N LEU A 395 10.19 -6.25 -15.94
CA LEU A 395 9.82 -7.29 -16.91
C LEU A 395 10.69 -8.52 -16.65
N SER A 396 10.04 -9.65 -16.36
CA SER A 396 10.69 -10.94 -16.12
C SER A 396 10.69 -11.75 -17.41
N LEU A 397 11.88 -11.95 -17.99
CA LEU A 397 12.08 -12.64 -19.27
C LEU A 397 12.71 -14.02 -19.05
N ALA A 398 12.41 -14.97 -19.93
CA ALA A 398 12.96 -16.32 -19.92
C ALA A 398 13.33 -16.79 -21.34
N TRP A 399 14.27 -17.72 -21.46
CA TRP A 399 14.75 -18.26 -22.73
C TRP A 399 15.22 -19.70 -22.62
N THR A 400 15.13 -20.45 -23.72
CA THR A 400 15.50 -21.87 -23.76
C THR A 400 17.00 -22.04 -23.99
N LYS A 401 17.68 -22.70 -23.04
CA LYS A 401 19.09 -23.12 -23.19
C LYS A 401 19.20 -24.35 -24.10
N ARG A 402 20.08 -24.28 -25.11
CA ARG A 402 20.43 -25.40 -26.00
C ARG A 402 21.76 -26.03 -25.56
N PRO A 403 22.10 -27.26 -25.99
CA PRO A 403 23.37 -27.90 -25.66
C PRO A 403 24.64 -27.16 -26.11
N SER A 404 24.50 -26.24 -27.07
CA SER A 404 25.59 -25.38 -27.59
C SER A 404 25.82 -24.10 -26.80
N ASP A 405 24.91 -23.74 -25.89
CA ASP A 405 24.94 -22.44 -25.21
C ASP A 405 25.61 -22.59 -23.84
N ASP A 406 26.54 -21.72 -23.45
CA ASP A 406 27.08 -21.70 -22.08
C ASP A 406 26.54 -20.52 -21.28
N GLU A 407 26.55 -19.35 -21.90
CA GLU A 407 26.23 -18.04 -21.32
C GLU A 407 25.42 -17.20 -22.31
N PHE A 408 24.64 -16.24 -21.80
CA PHE A 408 23.74 -15.39 -22.59
C PHE A 408 24.02 -13.91 -22.34
N SER A 409 23.97 -13.09 -23.40
CA SER A 409 23.83 -11.63 -23.29
C SER A 409 22.41 -11.23 -23.65
N LEU A 410 21.73 -10.47 -22.79
CA LEU A 410 20.46 -9.80 -23.08
C LEU A 410 20.70 -8.30 -23.27
N GLN A 411 20.17 -7.74 -24.35
CA GLN A 411 20.09 -6.29 -24.54
C GLN A 411 18.64 -5.79 -24.49
N MET A 412 18.48 -4.56 -24.02
CA MET A 412 17.23 -3.80 -24.00
C MET A 412 17.44 -2.46 -24.68
N ASP A 413 16.49 -2.03 -25.50
CA ASP A 413 16.36 -0.66 -26.01
C ASP A 413 15.14 0.00 -25.36
N ASP A 414 15.35 1.21 -24.84
CA ASP A 414 14.32 2.12 -24.32
C ASP A 414 14.19 3.28 -25.31
N GLU A 415 13.16 3.22 -26.15
CA GLU A 415 12.90 4.21 -27.21
C GLU A 415 12.74 5.64 -26.67
N THR A 416 12.42 5.83 -25.39
CA THR A 416 12.34 7.16 -24.76
C THR A 416 13.71 7.78 -24.49
N THR A 417 14.76 6.97 -24.38
CA THR A 417 16.14 7.44 -24.14
C THR A 417 16.91 7.72 -25.43
N GLY A 418 16.54 7.05 -26.53
CA GLY A 418 17.25 7.11 -27.80
C GLY A 418 18.68 6.55 -27.75
N HIS A 419 19.04 5.78 -26.71
CA HIS A 419 20.37 5.19 -26.57
C HIS A 419 20.56 3.87 -27.34
N GLY A 420 19.47 3.26 -27.82
CA GLY A 420 19.52 1.97 -28.50
C GLY A 420 19.73 0.81 -27.52
N PHE A 421 20.01 -0.37 -28.09
CA PHE A 421 20.21 -1.60 -27.32
C PHE A 421 21.43 -1.58 -26.39
N LEU A 422 21.17 -1.38 -25.10
CA LEU A 422 22.14 -1.45 -24.01
C LEU A 422 22.12 -2.85 -23.34
N PRO A 423 23.26 -3.35 -22.82
CA PRO A 423 23.30 -4.63 -22.12
C PRO A 423 22.62 -4.54 -20.75
N VAL A 424 21.68 -5.45 -20.47
CA VAL A 424 20.97 -5.56 -19.18
C VAL A 424 21.29 -6.84 -18.41
N TYR A 425 21.73 -7.90 -19.10
CA TYR A 425 22.21 -9.14 -18.46
C TYR A 425 23.36 -9.76 -19.25
N ASN A 426 24.33 -10.32 -18.52
CA ASN A 426 25.29 -11.30 -19.04
C ASN A 426 25.44 -12.38 -17.96
N GLY A 427 25.24 -13.65 -18.32
CA GLY A 427 25.35 -14.77 -17.38
C GLY A 427 24.75 -16.08 -17.88
N LYS A 428 24.83 -17.12 -17.04
CA LYS A 428 24.51 -18.52 -17.43
C LYS A 428 23.06 -18.95 -17.17
N GLU A 429 22.24 -18.07 -16.63
CA GLU A 429 20.85 -18.38 -16.28
C GLU A 429 19.92 -18.30 -17.50
N THR A 430 18.75 -18.92 -17.37
CA THR A 430 17.71 -19.00 -18.42
C THR A 430 16.55 -18.03 -18.21
N CYS A 431 16.66 -17.13 -17.23
CA CYS A 431 15.71 -16.05 -17.01
C CYS A 431 16.36 -14.88 -16.27
N TYR A 432 15.85 -13.68 -16.52
CA TYR A 432 16.29 -12.46 -15.84
C TYR A 432 15.13 -11.47 -15.71
N THR A 433 15.07 -10.77 -14.57
CA THR A 433 14.10 -9.70 -14.34
C THR A 433 14.81 -8.36 -14.46
N VAL A 434 14.47 -7.60 -15.50
CA VAL A 434 14.95 -6.22 -15.67
C VAL A 434 14.11 -5.32 -14.77
N ASP A 435 14.74 -4.52 -13.91
CA ASP A 435 14.07 -3.68 -12.91
C ASP A 435 14.21 -2.17 -13.22
N LYS A 436 13.57 -1.33 -12.38
CA LYS A 436 13.59 0.15 -12.46
C LYS A 436 13.09 0.71 -13.81
N LEU A 437 12.30 -0.06 -14.54
CA LEU A 437 11.68 0.36 -15.79
C LEU A 437 10.60 1.42 -15.56
N LEU A 438 10.36 2.26 -16.56
CA LEU A 438 9.25 3.19 -16.54
C LEU A 438 7.92 2.44 -16.64
N ARG A 439 6.91 2.94 -15.94
CA ARG A 439 5.54 2.37 -15.92
C ARG A 439 4.81 2.64 -17.23
N HIS A 440 3.98 1.69 -17.66
CA HIS A 440 3.28 1.71 -18.94
C HIS A 440 4.16 2.02 -20.18
N SER A 441 5.46 1.70 -20.12
CA SER A 441 6.43 1.99 -21.18
C SER A 441 6.81 0.71 -21.94
N ALA A 442 7.06 0.86 -23.25
CA ALA A 442 7.42 -0.23 -24.15
C ALA A 442 8.94 -0.35 -24.27
N TYR A 443 9.43 -1.59 -24.25
CA TYR A 443 10.84 -1.95 -24.24
C TYR A 443 11.09 -3.04 -25.26
N LYS A 444 12.10 -2.84 -26.11
CA LYS A 444 12.56 -3.84 -27.08
C LYS A 444 13.68 -4.68 -26.46
N PHE A 445 13.66 -5.98 -26.70
CA PHE A 445 14.65 -6.93 -26.20
C PHE A 445 15.22 -7.79 -27.33
N ARG A 446 16.48 -8.17 -27.18
CA ARG A 446 17.14 -9.19 -28.01
C ARG A 446 18.20 -9.94 -27.23
N LEU A 447 18.36 -11.22 -27.55
CA LEU A 447 19.21 -12.17 -26.82
C LEU A 447 20.28 -12.76 -27.75
N ARG A 448 21.46 -13.07 -27.22
CA ARG A 448 22.43 -13.95 -27.89
C ARG A 448 23.03 -14.93 -26.88
N ALA A 449 23.41 -16.11 -27.34
CA ALA A 449 24.22 -17.08 -26.60
C ALA A 449 25.71 -16.99 -26.99
N GLN A 450 26.59 -17.45 -26.09
CA GLN A 450 28.03 -17.64 -26.31
C GLN A 450 28.52 -18.95 -25.68
N ASN A 451 29.63 -19.48 -26.21
CA ASN A 451 30.38 -20.64 -25.70
C ASN A 451 31.89 -20.45 -25.96
N GLU A 452 32.73 -21.44 -25.62
CA GLU A 452 34.19 -21.37 -25.83
C GLU A 452 34.61 -21.19 -27.30
N GLU A 453 33.76 -21.58 -28.26
CA GLU A 453 34.04 -21.51 -29.70
C GLU A 453 33.60 -20.17 -30.33
N GLY A 454 32.68 -19.42 -29.67
CA GLY A 454 32.32 -18.07 -30.09
C GLY A 454 30.94 -17.56 -29.65
N ILE A 455 30.50 -16.48 -30.28
CA ILE A 455 29.22 -15.80 -30.03
C ILE A 455 28.23 -16.04 -31.18
N SER A 456 26.94 -16.17 -30.84
CA SER A 456 25.85 -16.24 -31.81
C SER A 456 25.43 -14.87 -32.37
N ARG A 457 24.64 -14.89 -33.45
CA ARG A 457 23.84 -13.73 -33.86
C ARG A 457 22.77 -13.42 -32.80
N TRP A 458 22.37 -12.15 -32.71
CA TRP A 458 21.20 -11.75 -31.92
C TRP A 458 19.93 -12.44 -32.43
N SER A 459 19.04 -12.79 -31.51
CA SER A 459 17.65 -13.17 -31.81
C SER A 459 16.94 -12.08 -32.60
N GLU A 460 15.78 -12.44 -33.17
CA GLU A 460 14.80 -11.44 -33.56
C GLU A 460 14.45 -10.51 -32.38
N GLU A 461 14.09 -9.26 -32.69
CA GLU A 461 13.77 -8.24 -31.71
C GLU A 461 12.31 -8.36 -31.27
N VAL A 462 12.05 -8.24 -29.96
CA VAL A 462 10.73 -8.45 -29.36
C VAL A 462 10.37 -7.33 -28.39
N THR A 463 9.18 -6.75 -28.54
CA THR A 463 8.70 -5.64 -27.71
C THR A 463 7.75 -6.12 -26.62
N TYR A 464 8.04 -5.77 -25.37
CA TYR A 464 7.15 -5.96 -24.23
C TYR A 464 6.86 -4.63 -23.54
N LYS A 465 5.78 -4.56 -22.74
CA LYS A 465 5.33 -3.33 -22.11
C LYS A 465 5.08 -3.54 -20.62
N THR A 466 5.57 -2.64 -19.77
CA THR A 466 5.25 -2.66 -18.34
C THR A 466 3.78 -2.33 -18.10
N LEU A 467 3.24 -2.79 -16.97
CA LEU A 467 1.85 -2.51 -16.60
C LEU A 467 1.67 -1.02 -16.20
N PRO A 468 0.48 -0.43 -16.39
CA PRO A 468 0.13 0.81 -15.72
C PRO A 468 0.00 0.58 -14.21
N SER A 469 0.40 1.55 -13.40
CA SER A 469 0.15 1.48 -11.95
C SER A 469 -1.24 2.03 -11.61
N ARG A 470 -1.76 1.63 -10.44
CA ARG A 470 -2.90 2.29 -9.82
C ARG A 470 -2.62 3.82 -9.71
N PRO A 471 -3.56 4.71 -10.05
CA PRO A 471 -3.38 6.15 -9.85
C PRO A 471 -3.35 6.51 -8.36
N ALA A 472 -2.72 7.65 -8.04
CA ALA A 472 -2.82 8.24 -6.70
C ALA A 472 -4.25 8.81 -6.44
N PRO A 473 -4.62 9.06 -5.17
CA PRO A 473 -5.86 9.78 -4.85
C PRO A 473 -5.93 11.16 -5.52
N PRO A 474 -7.10 11.60 -6.04
CA PRO A 474 -7.32 12.98 -6.44
C PRO A 474 -7.29 13.93 -5.24
N SER A 475 -7.36 15.25 -5.50
CA SER A 475 -7.48 16.22 -4.40
C SER A 475 -8.73 15.96 -3.55
N ARG A 476 -8.68 16.36 -2.28
CA ARG A 476 -9.88 16.53 -1.44
C ARG A 476 -10.93 17.37 -2.22
N PRO A 477 -12.20 16.95 -2.29
CA PRO A 477 -13.21 17.70 -3.03
C PRO A 477 -13.57 19.00 -2.28
N ILE A 478 -13.78 20.08 -3.03
CA ILE A 478 -14.08 21.42 -2.51
C ILE A 478 -15.40 21.92 -3.09
N VAL A 479 -16.14 22.72 -2.31
CA VAL A 479 -17.37 23.37 -2.78
C VAL A 479 -17.03 24.51 -3.73
N LYS A 480 -17.71 24.57 -4.88
CA LYS A 480 -17.54 25.60 -5.92
C LYS A 480 -18.73 26.57 -5.90
N GLY A 481 -18.57 27.71 -5.24
CA GLY A 481 -19.61 28.75 -5.15
C GLY A 481 -20.41 28.67 -3.84
N LYS A 482 -21.70 29.04 -3.89
CA LYS A 482 -22.58 29.00 -2.72
C LYS A 482 -23.10 27.59 -2.46
N ILE A 483 -23.25 27.26 -1.18
CA ILE A 483 -24.04 26.13 -0.71
C ILE A 483 -25.52 26.54 -0.73
N HIS A 484 -26.41 25.63 -1.12
CA HIS A 484 -27.86 25.81 -0.99
C HIS A 484 -28.44 24.67 -0.13
N PRO A 485 -29.68 24.77 0.38
CA PRO A 485 -30.24 23.76 1.28
C PRO A 485 -30.41 22.36 0.68
N HIS A 486 -30.65 22.28 -0.64
CA HIS A 486 -30.94 21.01 -1.33
C HIS A 486 -29.92 20.61 -2.40
N HIS A 487 -28.92 21.46 -2.65
CA HIS A 487 -27.86 21.17 -3.60
C HIS A 487 -26.59 22.01 -3.36
N PHE A 488 -25.44 21.51 -3.80
CA PHE A 488 -24.23 22.32 -3.96
C PHE A 488 -23.33 21.74 -5.07
N LYS A 489 -22.51 22.60 -5.69
CA LYS A 489 -21.53 22.16 -6.68
C LYS A 489 -20.20 21.83 -6.00
N VAL A 490 -19.59 20.72 -6.36
CA VAL A 490 -18.22 20.35 -5.95
C VAL A 490 -17.28 20.30 -7.14
N LYS A 491 -16.01 20.57 -6.87
CA LYS A 491 -14.87 20.36 -7.77
C LYS A 491 -13.78 19.58 -7.02
N TRP A 492 -13.03 18.76 -7.73
CA TRP A 492 -11.72 18.24 -7.30
C TRP A 492 -10.68 18.50 -8.39
N GLU A 493 -9.42 18.18 -8.10
CA GLU A 493 -8.33 18.27 -9.07
C GLU A 493 -7.75 16.88 -9.33
N PRO A 494 -7.30 16.58 -10.57
CA PRO A 494 -6.68 15.30 -10.89
C PRO A 494 -5.49 14.97 -9.97
N PRO A 495 -5.20 13.68 -9.71
CA PRO A 495 -4.01 13.29 -8.97
C PRO A 495 -2.73 13.75 -9.67
N ASN A 496 -1.72 14.09 -8.87
CA ASN A 496 -0.37 14.40 -9.35
C ASN A 496 0.30 13.22 -10.06
N ASP A 497 -0.08 11.99 -9.72
CA ASP A 497 0.38 10.76 -10.37
C ASP A 497 -0.83 9.97 -10.91
N ARG A 498 -0.96 9.91 -12.24
CA ARG A 498 -2.03 9.18 -12.95
C ARG A 498 -1.73 7.69 -13.18
N GLY A 499 -0.58 7.21 -12.73
CA GLY A 499 -0.18 5.81 -12.87
C GLY A 499 0.50 5.43 -14.19
N GLY A 500 0.88 6.41 -15.01
CA GLY A 500 1.55 6.19 -16.31
C GLY A 500 0.60 6.16 -17.52
N THR A 501 -0.68 6.36 -17.28
CA THR A 501 -1.76 6.40 -18.27
C THR A 501 -2.67 7.58 -17.98
N ASP A 502 -3.46 8.02 -18.96
CA ASP A 502 -4.58 8.91 -18.67
C ASP A 502 -5.71 8.19 -17.91
N LEU A 503 -6.51 9.01 -17.22
CA LEU A 503 -7.62 8.56 -16.39
C LEU A 503 -8.88 8.38 -17.23
N THR A 504 -9.65 7.33 -16.95
CA THR A 504 -10.93 7.04 -17.60
C THR A 504 -12.10 7.74 -16.91
N GLY A 505 -11.95 8.12 -15.64
CA GLY A 505 -12.93 8.95 -14.93
C GLY A 505 -12.75 9.03 -13.42
N TYR A 506 -13.79 9.52 -12.75
CA TYR A 506 -13.86 9.74 -11.31
C TYR A 506 -15.13 9.13 -10.72
N HIS A 507 -15.00 8.56 -9.51
CA HIS A 507 -16.11 8.14 -8.65
C HIS A 507 -16.09 9.06 -7.42
N LEU A 508 -17.15 9.86 -7.25
CA LEU A 508 -17.41 10.62 -6.03
C LEU A 508 -18.35 9.81 -5.14
N GLU A 509 -17.95 9.60 -3.90
CA GLU A 509 -18.73 8.90 -2.89
C GLU A 509 -19.20 9.85 -1.78
N MET A 510 -20.42 9.62 -1.31
CA MET A 510 -21.05 10.34 -0.20
C MET A 510 -21.39 9.38 0.94
N ASN A 511 -21.18 9.80 2.17
CA ASN A 511 -21.54 9.00 3.34
C ASN A 511 -23.07 8.96 3.54
N SER A 512 -23.57 7.74 3.72
CA SER A 512 -24.96 7.31 3.95
C SER A 512 -25.01 6.48 5.24
N GLU A 513 -26.20 6.13 5.72
CA GLU A 513 -26.39 5.24 6.89
C GLU A 513 -25.75 3.85 6.69
N ARG A 514 -25.54 3.46 5.43
CA ARG A 514 -24.93 2.19 5.02
C ARG A 514 -23.43 2.28 4.72
N GLY A 515 -22.81 3.44 4.96
CA GLY A 515 -21.42 3.74 4.59
C GLY A 515 -21.34 4.63 3.35
N TYR A 516 -20.23 4.58 2.61
CA TYR A 516 -20.01 5.42 1.44
C TYR A 516 -20.69 4.84 0.19
N GLU A 517 -21.58 5.61 -0.43
CA GLU A 517 -22.30 5.27 -1.67
C GLU A 517 -21.84 6.18 -2.82
N THR A 518 -21.70 5.65 -4.04
CA THR A 518 -21.28 6.45 -5.21
C THR A 518 -22.42 7.34 -5.69
N VAL A 519 -22.20 8.66 -5.70
CA VAL A 519 -23.18 9.69 -6.09
C VAL A 519 -22.89 10.35 -7.44
N TYR A 520 -21.69 10.16 -7.98
CA TYR A 520 -21.33 10.55 -9.33
C TYR A 520 -20.23 9.64 -9.89
N GLU A 521 -20.40 9.24 -11.15
CA GLU A 521 -19.44 8.48 -11.96
C GLU A 521 -19.32 9.15 -13.33
N GLY A 522 -18.10 9.52 -13.74
CA GLY A 522 -17.87 10.15 -15.05
C GLY A 522 -16.50 10.82 -15.21
N PRO A 523 -16.17 11.34 -16.41
CA PRO A 523 -14.86 11.91 -16.71
C PRO A 523 -14.64 13.33 -16.13
N GLU A 524 -15.70 14.07 -15.86
CA GLU A 524 -15.60 15.45 -15.37
C GLU A 524 -15.01 15.55 -13.96
N THR A 525 -14.37 16.68 -13.67
CA THR A 525 -13.75 17.01 -12.37
C THR A 525 -14.63 17.90 -11.48
N GLU A 526 -15.88 18.15 -11.90
CA GLU A 526 -16.88 18.85 -11.10
C GLU A 526 -18.30 18.33 -11.36
N CYS A 527 -19.08 18.16 -10.30
CA CYS A 527 -20.48 17.72 -10.37
C CYS A 527 -21.35 18.54 -9.41
N ILE A 528 -22.67 18.54 -9.65
CA ILE A 528 -23.65 19.11 -8.72
C ILE A 528 -24.27 17.95 -7.96
N LEU A 529 -24.24 18.01 -6.62
CA LEU A 529 -25.00 17.11 -5.76
C LEU A 529 -26.34 17.77 -5.46
N ASP A 530 -27.44 17.06 -5.69
CA ASP A 530 -28.81 17.53 -5.52
C ASP A 530 -29.66 16.55 -4.68
N ARG A 531 -30.95 16.88 -4.47
CA ARG A 531 -31.87 16.14 -3.57
C ARG A 531 -31.34 16.00 -2.12
N LEU A 532 -30.54 16.94 -1.66
CA LEU A 532 -29.97 16.95 -0.31
C LEU A 532 -30.98 17.45 0.74
N SER A 533 -30.79 17.03 1.99
CA SER A 533 -31.57 17.48 3.14
C SER A 533 -30.97 18.75 3.75
N ALA A 534 -31.79 19.79 3.97
CA ALA A 534 -31.33 21.06 4.52
C ALA A 534 -30.68 20.90 5.91
N GLY A 535 -29.70 21.75 6.22
CA GLY A 535 -28.94 21.73 7.48
C GLY A 535 -28.08 20.48 7.74
N THR A 536 -28.03 19.51 6.83
CA THR A 536 -27.39 18.21 7.03
C THR A 536 -25.91 18.24 6.63
N THR A 537 -25.06 17.56 7.41
CA THR A 537 -23.62 17.45 7.13
C THR A 537 -23.31 16.19 6.35
N TYR A 538 -22.91 16.36 5.09
CA TYR A 538 -22.48 15.29 4.21
C TYR A 538 -20.95 15.14 4.24
N GLN A 539 -20.47 13.90 4.25
CA GLN A 539 -19.06 13.58 4.08
C GLN A 539 -18.85 13.05 2.66
N LEU A 540 -17.88 13.63 1.94
CA LEU A 540 -17.59 13.37 0.54
C LEU A 540 -16.13 12.98 0.36
N ARG A 541 -15.87 11.97 -0.48
CA ARG A 541 -14.50 11.60 -0.91
C ARG A 541 -14.52 11.20 -2.38
N VAL A 542 -13.48 11.54 -3.13
CA VAL A 542 -13.39 11.23 -4.56
C VAL A 542 -12.25 10.25 -4.83
N SER A 543 -12.43 9.37 -5.80
CA SER A 543 -11.41 8.47 -6.33
C SER A 543 -11.39 8.58 -7.84
N CYS A 544 -10.27 8.30 -8.48
CA CYS A 544 -10.17 8.24 -9.94
C CYS A 544 -9.97 6.80 -10.43
N ILE A 545 -10.22 6.58 -11.71
CA ILE A 545 -10.05 5.29 -12.38
C ILE A 545 -9.14 5.51 -13.59
N GLY A 546 -8.22 4.58 -13.80
CA GLY A 546 -7.49 4.44 -15.04
C GLY A 546 -7.25 2.96 -15.35
N PRO A 547 -6.51 2.64 -16.44
CA PRO A 547 -6.18 1.26 -16.82
C PRO A 547 -5.46 0.44 -15.72
N GLY A 548 -4.76 1.09 -14.79
CA GLY A 548 -4.16 0.45 -13.60
C GLY A 548 -5.12 0.24 -12.41
N GLY A 549 -6.43 0.47 -12.59
CA GLY A 549 -7.47 0.32 -11.58
C GLY A 549 -7.96 1.64 -10.97
N ARG A 550 -8.88 1.51 -9.99
CA ARG A 550 -9.45 2.62 -9.22
C ARG A 550 -8.50 3.01 -8.08
N SER A 551 -8.17 4.29 -7.94
CA SER A 551 -7.30 4.84 -6.89
C SER A 551 -7.83 4.58 -5.48
N ASP A 552 -7.02 4.85 -4.46
CA ASP A 552 -7.57 5.08 -3.12
C ASP A 552 -8.39 6.39 -3.12
N PRO A 553 -9.39 6.52 -2.21
CA PRO A 553 -10.15 7.75 -2.09
C PRO A 553 -9.29 8.89 -1.54
N SER A 554 -9.68 10.12 -1.89
CA SER A 554 -9.16 11.36 -1.32
C SER A 554 -9.41 11.43 0.19
N GLU A 555 -8.77 12.41 0.84
CA GLU A 555 -9.26 12.90 2.13
C GLU A 555 -10.75 13.26 2.07
N THR A 556 -11.47 13.03 3.18
CA THR A 556 -12.89 13.36 3.29
C THR A 556 -13.10 14.87 3.44
N ALA A 557 -13.98 15.43 2.62
CA ALA A 557 -14.56 16.75 2.80
C ALA A 557 -15.88 16.65 3.57
N SER A 558 -16.04 17.45 4.63
CA SER A 558 -17.32 17.62 5.32
C SER A 558 -17.99 18.90 4.82
N VAL A 559 -19.22 18.81 4.32
CA VAL A 559 -20.01 19.93 3.81
C VAL A 559 -21.39 19.91 4.44
N THR A 560 -21.73 20.97 5.17
CA THR A 560 -23.08 21.16 5.74
C THR A 560 -23.91 22.01 4.78
N THR A 561 -25.06 21.50 4.34
CA THR A 561 -26.04 22.29 3.57
C THR A 561 -26.61 23.43 4.43
N GLU A 562 -27.00 24.54 3.81
CA GLU A 562 -27.74 25.59 4.52
C GLU A 562 -29.09 25.07 5.05
N PRO A 563 -29.62 25.61 6.16
CA PRO A 563 -30.97 25.31 6.62
C PRO A 563 -32.03 26.05 5.78
N VAL A 564 -33.27 25.58 5.87
CA VAL A 564 -34.48 26.32 5.48
C VAL A 564 -35.20 26.84 6.72
N CYS A 565 -36.20 27.71 6.56
CA CYS A 565 -37.09 28.08 7.66
C CYS A 565 -37.79 26.84 8.24
N PRO A 566 -38.24 26.86 9.52
CA PRO A 566 -38.99 25.75 10.09
C PRO A 566 -40.30 25.49 9.34
N GLY A 567 -40.83 24.27 9.44
CA GLY A 567 -42.16 23.92 8.97
C GLY A 567 -43.29 24.57 9.81
N THR A 568 -44.52 24.27 9.43
CA THR A 568 -45.73 24.74 10.13
C THR A 568 -45.81 24.18 11.55
N CYS A 569 -46.07 25.06 12.52
CA CYS A 569 -46.35 24.66 13.90
C CYS A 569 -47.77 24.08 14.03
N GLY A 570 -47.99 23.19 15.01
CA GLY A 570 -49.35 22.79 15.38
C GLY A 570 -50.16 23.98 15.91
N PRO A 571 -51.46 24.13 15.54
CA PRO A 571 -52.27 25.29 15.90
C PRO A 571 -52.41 25.45 17.43
N PRO A 572 -52.47 26.68 17.96
CA PRO A 572 -52.52 26.92 19.41
C PRO A 572 -53.78 26.31 20.03
N ARG A 573 -53.67 25.76 21.24
CA ARG A 573 -54.79 25.15 21.96
C ARG A 573 -54.97 25.80 23.33
N LEU A 574 -56.22 25.94 23.76
CA LEU A 574 -56.53 26.41 25.10
C LEU A 574 -55.97 25.45 26.16
N HIS A 575 -55.24 25.99 27.14
CA HIS A 575 -54.76 25.24 28.29
C HIS A 575 -55.58 25.59 29.54
N GLY A 576 -56.29 24.59 30.09
CA GLY A 576 -57.20 24.79 31.22
C GLY A 576 -58.56 25.34 30.82
N LYS A 577 -59.22 26.06 31.74
CA LYS A 577 -60.52 26.72 31.51
C LYS A 577 -60.31 28.15 31.00
N PRO A 578 -61.13 28.65 30.06
CA PRO A 578 -61.00 30.02 29.56
C PRO A 578 -61.38 31.00 30.67
N ARG A 579 -60.58 32.04 30.88
CA ARG A 579 -60.91 33.14 31.81
C ARG A 579 -61.44 34.34 31.01
N PRO A 580 -62.16 35.29 31.63
CA PRO A 580 -62.84 36.33 30.85
C PRO A 580 -61.90 37.35 30.21
N HIS A 581 -60.82 37.69 30.92
CA HIS A 581 -59.85 38.70 30.49
C HIS A 581 -58.50 38.09 30.07
N SER A 582 -58.34 36.76 30.14
CA SER A 582 -57.11 36.08 29.71
C SER A 582 -57.30 34.63 29.30
N LEU A 583 -56.45 34.17 28.38
CA LEU A 583 -56.40 32.80 27.88
C LEU A 583 -54.95 32.28 27.98
N THR A 584 -54.76 31.12 28.61
CA THR A 584 -53.50 30.39 28.53
C THR A 584 -53.51 29.53 27.27
N LEU A 585 -52.53 29.72 26.40
CA LEU A 585 -52.40 29.00 25.14
C LEU A 585 -51.20 28.08 25.20
N LYS A 586 -51.35 26.84 24.72
CA LYS A 586 -50.29 25.85 24.57
C LYS A 586 -50.18 25.42 23.12
N PHE A 587 -48.96 25.37 22.61
CA PHE A 587 -48.63 25.09 21.22
C PHE A 587 -47.44 24.11 21.18
N SER A 588 -46.88 23.84 20.00
CA SER A 588 -45.74 22.95 19.83
C SER A 588 -44.76 23.50 18.81
N TYR A 589 -43.51 23.10 18.93
CA TYR A 589 -42.52 23.20 17.85
C TYR A 589 -42.99 22.42 16.61
N PRO A 590 -42.59 22.82 15.40
CA PRO A 590 -42.91 22.08 14.18
C PRO A 590 -42.10 20.78 14.13
N GLU A 591 -42.70 19.73 13.55
CA GLU A 591 -42.03 18.42 13.41
C GLU A 591 -40.74 18.52 12.58
N TYR A 592 -40.74 19.38 11.56
CA TYR A 592 -39.55 19.70 10.76
C TYR A 592 -39.01 21.08 11.13
N ASN A 593 -37.79 21.11 11.70
CA ASN A 593 -37.12 22.34 12.13
C ASN A 593 -36.33 23.06 11.02
N GLY A 594 -36.37 22.58 9.78
CA GLY A 594 -35.64 23.16 8.65
C GLY A 594 -34.13 22.86 8.61
N GLY A 595 -33.62 21.94 9.45
CA GLY A 595 -32.19 21.65 9.56
C GLY A 595 -31.41 22.60 10.47
N ALA A 596 -32.11 23.36 11.33
CA ALA A 596 -31.50 24.16 12.39
C ALA A 596 -32.38 24.16 13.64
N PRO A 597 -31.82 24.31 14.85
CA PRO A 597 -32.62 24.46 16.06
C PRO A 597 -33.51 25.71 15.94
N VAL A 598 -34.77 25.56 16.37
CA VAL A 598 -35.70 26.67 16.51
C VAL A 598 -35.27 27.50 17.70
N THR A 599 -35.18 28.82 17.53
CA THR A 599 -34.71 29.79 18.54
C THR A 599 -35.85 30.49 19.27
N SER A 600 -37.00 30.59 18.61
CA SER A 600 -38.13 31.43 19.02
C SER A 600 -39.43 30.95 18.35
N LEU A 601 -40.54 31.15 19.05
CA LEU A 601 -41.91 30.99 18.60
C LEU A 601 -42.62 32.35 18.72
N GLU A 602 -43.38 32.72 17.70
CA GLU A 602 -44.24 33.91 17.70
C GLU A 602 -45.70 33.49 17.67
N VAL A 603 -46.56 34.17 18.45
CA VAL A 603 -48.01 33.99 18.41
C VAL A 603 -48.68 35.30 18.02
N GLU A 604 -49.46 35.28 16.93
CA GLU A 604 -50.35 36.37 16.51
C GLU A 604 -51.80 36.07 16.94
N MET A 605 -52.50 37.10 17.41
CA MET A 605 -53.92 37.07 17.75
C MET A 605 -54.70 37.99 16.80
N THR A 606 -55.78 37.48 16.22
CA THR A 606 -56.85 38.29 15.61
C THR A 606 -58.01 38.45 16.59
N ALA A 607 -58.45 39.69 16.81
CA ALA A 607 -59.58 40.06 17.65
C ALA A 607 -60.93 40.07 16.88
N PRO A 608 -62.09 40.16 17.56
CA PRO A 608 -63.41 40.26 16.92
C PRO A 608 -63.59 41.43 15.95
N ASP A 609 -62.82 42.52 16.13
CA ASP A 609 -62.78 43.69 15.24
C ASP A 609 -61.84 43.49 14.02
N ALA A 610 -61.37 42.26 13.82
CA ALA A 610 -60.34 41.86 12.86
C ALA A 610 -58.96 42.52 13.03
N SER A 611 -58.72 43.25 14.13
CA SER A 611 -57.38 43.75 14.44
C SER A 611 -56.41 42.61 14.78
N ARG A 612 -55.15 42.76 14.37
CA ARG A 612 -54.08 41.76 14.58
C ARG A 612 -53.00 42.33 15.49
N ARG A 613 -52.54 41.53 16.44
CA ARG A 613 -51.37 41.84 17.29
C ARG A 613 -50.52 40.60 17.55
N LEU A 614 -49.20 40.79 17.63
CA LEU A 614 -48.29 39.83 18.24
C LEU A 614 -48.57 39.80 19.75
N VAL A 615 -48.80 38.61 20.32
CA VAL A 615 -49.11 38.41 21.75
C VAL A 615 -48.03 37.62 22.51
N TYR A 616 -47.13 36.95 21.79
CA TYR A 616 -45.97 36.27 22.39
C TYR A 616 -44.81 36.20 21.39
N HIS A 617 -43.59 36.34 21.90
CA HIS A 617 -42.33 36.04 21.20
C HIS A 617 -41.33 35.48 22.22
N GLY A 618 -40.95 34.20 22.09
CA GLY A 618 -39.99 33.54 22.99
C GLY A 618 -39.84 32.04 22.74
N PRO A 619 -39.05 31.31 23.54
CA PRO A 619 -38.76 29.89 23.32
C PRO A 619 -39.75 28.93 24.01
N ASP A 620 -40.71 29.43 24.78
CA ASP A 620 -41.67 28.61 25.53
C ASP A 620 -42.80 28.14 24.61
N THR A 621 -43.31 26.93 24.86
CA THR A 621 -44.46 26.35 24.13
C THR A 621 -45.81 26.68 24.79
N GLU A 622 -45.83 27.65 25.71
CA GLU A 622 -47.01 28.06 26.46
C GLU A 622 -46.95 29.57 26.77
N CYS A 623 -48.04 30.29 26.60
CA CYS A 623 -48.12 31.72 26.92
C CYS A 623 -49.48 32.09 27.52
N VAL A 624 -49.55 33.25 28.20
CA VAL A 624 -50.80 33.81 28.72
C VAL A 624 -51.11 35.10 27.98
N VAL A 625 -52.18 35.09 27.18
CA VAL A 625 -52.69 36.28 26.50
C VAL A 625 -53.66 36.99 27.43
N ASN A 626 -53.38 38.26 27.74
CA ASN A 626 -54.22 39.11 28.58
C ASN A 626 -54.95 40.18 27.74
N ASP A 627 -55.72 41.01 28.42
CA ASP A 627 -56.46 42.16 27.86
C ASP A 627 -57.50 41.73 26.81
N LEU A 628 -58.23 40.65 27.14
CA LEU A 628 -59.33 40.11 26.34
C LEU A 628 -60.68 40.59 26.85
N SER A 629 -61.65 40.71 25.95
CA SER A 629 -63.05 41.01 26.28
C SER A 629 -63.82 39.73 26.62
N PRO A 630 -64.66 39.69 27.66
CA PRO A 630 -65.42 38.49 28.04
C PRO A 630 -66.36 37.93 26.96
N GLY A 631 -66.34 36.61 26.78
CA GLY A 631 -67.19 35.86 25.85
C GLY A 631 -67.01 36.15 24.37
N GLN A 632 -65.83 36.62 23.95
CA GLN A 632 -65.52 36.99 22.57
C GLN A 632 -64.62 35.94 21.89
N PRO A 633 -64.81 35.66 20.59
CA PRO A 633 -63.93 34.77 19.83
C PRO A 633 -62.62 35.47 19.44
N TYR A 634 -61.51 34.77 19.62
CA TYR A 634 -60.17 35.21 19.19
C TYR A 634 -59.52 34.11 18.35
N ILE A 635 -58.90 34.47 17.23
CA ILE A 635 -58.20 33.50 16.36
C ILE A 635 -56.69 33.64 16.59
N PHE A 636 -56.06 32.54 17.01
CA PHE A 636 -54.63 32.50 17.32
C PHE A 636 -53.84 31.71 16.28
N TYR A 637 -52.70 32.25 15.87
CA TYR A 637 -51.75 31.67 14.91
C TYR A 637 -50.38 31.59 15.57
N VAL A 638 -49.60 30.53 15.31
CA VAL A 638 -48.22 30.40 15.82
C VAL A 638 -47.25 30.04 14.70
N ARG A 639 -46.03 30.62 14.72
CA ARG A 639 -44.93 30.27 13.81
C ARG A 639 -43.61 30.11 14.56
N ALA A 640 -42.73 29.29 14.00
CA ALA A 640 -41.39 29.05 14.53
C ALA A 640 -40.32 29.84 13.75
N GLN A 641 -39.23 30.19 14.41
CA GLN A 641 -38.07 30.86 13.83
C GLN A 641 -36.80 30.05 14.08
N ASN A 642 -35.96 29.87 13.06
CA ASN A 642 -34.59 29.39 13.22
C ASN A 642 -33.62 30.38 12.56
N ARG A 643 -32.32 30.03 12.46
CA ARG A 643 -31.29 30.88 11.85
C ARG A 643 -31.48 31.21 10.35
N ALA A 644 -32.36 30.50 9.63
CA ALA A 644 -32.75 30.85 8.26
C ALA A 644 -33.85 31.91 8.20
N GLY A 645 -34.71 31.97 9.23
CA GLY A 645 -35.84 32.89 9.32
C GLY A 645 -37.08 32.28 9.95
N PHE A 646 -38.21 32.94 9.75
CA PHE A 646 -39.53 32.49 10.18
C PHE A 646 -40.13 31.46 9.21
N GLY A 647 -40.72 30.41 9.76
CA GLY A 647 -41.60 29.49 9.06
C GLY A 647 -42.99 30.09 8.77
N PRO A 648 -43.88 29.33 8.11
CA PRO A 648 -45.26 29.72 7.92
C PRO A 648 -46.01 29.79 9.26
N TRP A 649 -47.08 30.58 9.29
CA TRP A 649 -48.07 30.52 10.38
C TRP A 649 -48.81 29.19 10.36
N SER A 650 -49.18 28.69 11.54
CA SER A 650 -50.13 27.59 11.72
C SER A 650 -51.50 27.93 11.11
N ASP A 651 -52.36 26.91 11.00
CA ASP A 651 -53.80 27.15 10.92
C ASP A 651 -54.28 28.03 12.09
N GLY A 652 -55.32 28.82 11.84
CA GLY A 652 -55.91 29.69 12.86
C GLY A 652 -56.78 28.90 13.83
N SER A 653 -56.53 29.07 15.13
CA SER A 653 -57.30 28.43 16.20
C SER A 653 -58.27 29.42 16.85
N GLU A 654 -59.56 29.26 16.59
CA GLU A 654 -60.60 30.08 17.21
C GLU A 654 -60.88 29.60 18.65
N ILE A 655 -60.69 30.49 19.62
CA ILE A 655 -60.89 30.24 21.05
C ILE A 655 -61.69 31.39 21.64
N VAL A 656 -62.82 31.07 22.28
CA VAL A 656 -63.68 32.04 22.97
C VAL A 656 -63.16 32.30 24.38
N SER A 657 -63.08 33.56 24.79
CA SER A 657 -62.77 33.94 26.17
C SER A 657 -63.88 33.53 27.14
N GLY A 658 -63.57 33.47 28.44
CA GLY A 658 -64.57 33.10 29.46
C GLY A 658 -65.69 34.14 29.57
N ALA A 659 -66.88 33.73 30.00
CA ALA A 659 -67.91 34.67 30.39
C ALA A 659 -67.56 35.30 31.75
N ALA A 660 -67.72 36.61 31.89
CA ALA A 660 -67.71 37.30 33.18
C ALA A 660 -69.15 37.51 33.68
N ALA A 661 -69.30 37.91 34.93
CA ALA A 661 -70.56 38.45 35.43
C ALA A 661 -71.02 39.65 34.54
N PRO A 662 -72.33 39.95 34.48
CA PRO A 662 -72.82 41.09 33.72
C PRO A 662 -72.26 42.41 34.27
N GLU A 663 -72.29 43.46 33.46
CA GLU A 663 -72.09 44.82 33.98
C GLU A 663 -73.20 45.21 34.98
N PRO A 664 -73.02 46.23 35.83
CA PRO A 664 -74.10 46.75 36.68
C PRO A 664 -75.28 47.23 35.81
N PRO A 665 -76.54 46.86 36.13
CA PRO A 665 -77.71 47.40 35.43
C PRO A 665 -77.78 48.92 35.53
N GLY A 666 -78.47 49.55 34.57
CA GLY A 666 -78.73 50.98 34.65
C GLY A 666 -79.51 51.36 35.92
N GLN A 667 -79.23 52.55 36.46
CA GLN A 667 -79.89 53.07 37.66
C GLN A 667 -81.41 52.91 37.57
N PRO A 668 -82.07 52.28 38.57
CA PRO A 668 -83.49 51.97 38.46
C PRO A 668 -84.35 53.24 38.47
N LEU A 669 -85.22 53.38 37.47
CA LEU A 669 -86.21 54.45 37.37
C LEU A 669 -87.47 54.03 38.14
N ILE A 670 -87.86 54.85 39.13
CA ILE A 670 -89.01 54.59 40.00
C ILE A 670 -90.14 55.60 39.75
N THR A 671 -91.34 55.08 39.47
CA THR A 671 -92.57 55.86 39.33
C THR A 671 -93.56 55.46 40.43
N CYS A 672 -93.81 56.35 41.40
CA CYS A 672 -94.83 56.13 42.43
C CYS A 672 -96.23 56.13 41.79
N ARG A 673 -96.96 55.02 41.93
CA ARG A 673 -98.35 54.86 41.46
C ARG A 673 -99.38 55.19 42.55
N SER A 674 -98.99 55.05 43.81
CA SER A 674 -99.77 55.48 44.97
C SER A 674 -98.85 55.73 46.17
N PRO A 675 -99.36 56.22 47.32
CA PRO A 675 -98.59 56.32 48.57
C PRO A 675 -98.00 55.00 49.09
N GLN A 676 -98.43 53.86 48.55
CA GLN A 676 -98.02 52.51 48.98
C GLN A 676 -97.46 51.62 47.84
N VAL A 677 -97.41 52.12 46.60
CA VAL A 677 -97.02 51.33 45.41
C VAL A 677 -96.15 52.15 44.48
N ALA A 678 -95.03 51.58 44.05
CA ALA A 678 -94.18 52.14 43.01
C ALA A 678 -93.84 51.11 41.94
N ALA A 679 -93.87 51.52 40.67
CA ALA A 679 -93.32 50.74 39.58
C ALA A 679 -91.83 51.05 39.43
N VAL A 680 -90.99 50.01 39.35
CA VAL A 680 -89.54 50.12 39.21
C VAL A 680 -89.12 49.46 37.91
N THR A 681 -88.26 50.13 37.15
CA THR A 681 -87.80 49.71 35.81
C THR A 681 -86.30 50.00 35.66
N TRP A 682 -85.56 49.16 34.92
CA TRP A 682 -84.12 49.34 34.68
C TRP A 682 -83.74 48.87 33.28
N SER A 683 -82.58 49.30 32.77
CA SER A 683 -82.02 48.75 31.54
C SER A 683 -81.27 47.44 31.81
N ALA A 684 -81.27 46.53 30.84
CA ALA A 684 -80.41 45.37 30.87
C ALA A 684 -78.94 45.80 30.64
N PRO A 685 -77.98 45.32 31.46
CA PRO A 685 -76.55 45.57 31.25
C PRO A 685 -75.94 44.71 30.13
N ALA A 686 -74.68 44.95 29.79
CA ALA A 686 -73.91 44.07 28.92
C ALA A 686 -73.79 42.66 29.54
N GLN A 687 -73.92 41.64 28.69
CA GLN A 687 -74.03 40.24 29.11
C GLN A 687 -72.68 39.55 29.38
N ASN A 688 -71.57 40.16 28.93
CA ASN A 688 -70.19 39.70 29.15
C ASN A 688 -69.95 38.21 28.87
N GLY A 689 -70.59 37.67 27.83
CA GLY A 689 -70.39 36.31 27.35
C GLY A 689 -71.39 35.24 27.79
N ALA A 690 -72.30 35.55 28.72
CA ALA A 690 -73.35 34.61 29.12
C ALA A 690 -74.69 35.32 29.32
N PRO A 691 -75.82 34.72 28.86
CA PRO A 691 -77.13 35.35 28.91
C PRO A 691 -77.53 35.65 30.36
N ILE A 692 -78.11 36.83 30.57
CA ILE A 692 -78.66 37.23 31.88
C ILE A 692 -79.87 36.36 32.17
N THR A 693 -79.83 35.66 33.31
CA THR A 693 -80.87 34.72 33.74
C THR A 693 -81.88 35.36 34.68
N GLU A 694 -81.44 36.33 35.48
CA GLU A 694 -82.25 36.97 36.53
C GLU A 694 -81.74 38.38 36.89
N TYR A 695 -82.59 39.13 37.57
CA TYR A 695 -82.27 40.37 38.28
C TYR A 695 -82.71 40.24 39.74
N ARG A 696 -81.94 40.83 40.66
CA ARG A 696 -82.34 41.07 42.06
C ARG A 696 -82.46 42.57 42.28
N LEU A 697 -83.65 43.04 42.65
CA LEU A 697 -83.90 44.41 43.11
C LEU A 697 -84.03 44.40 44.64
N GLU A 698 -83.34 45.33 45.29
CA GLU A 698 -83.41 45.59 46.72
C GLU A 698 -83.88 47.02 47.00
N MET A 699 -84.51 47.24 48.14
CA MET A 699 -84.79 48.58 48.67
C MET A 699 -84.43 48.71 50.14
N CYS A 700 -84.03 49.91 50.56
CA CYS A 700 -83.97 50.30 51.97
C CYS A 700 -84.74 51.61 52.20
N ILE A 701 -85.06 51.90 53.47
CA ILE A 701 -85.46 53.26 53.87
C ILE A 701 -84.19 54.10 53.95
N TYR A 702 -84.19 55.31 53.35
CA TYR A 702 -83.01 56.17 53.18
C TYR A 702 -82.16 56.37 54.46
N GLU A 703 -82.82 56.45 55.61
CA GLU A 703 -82.17 56.70 56.92
C GLU A 703 -81.66 55.42 57.62
N LYS A 704 -81.88 54.23 57.05
CA LYS A 704 -81.57 52.92 57.68
C LYS A 704 -80.47 52.13 57.00
N ASP A 705 -80.26 52.31 55.70
CA ASP A 705 -79.32 51.57 54.84
C ASP A 705 -79.47 50.02 54.82
N ASP A 706 -80.50 49.49 55.48
CA ASP A 706 -80.84 48.06 55.56
C ASP A 706 -81.62 47.61 54.30
N PHE A 707 -80.89 47.07 53.32
CA PHE A 707 -81.43 46.67 52.01
C PHE A 707 -82.11 45.28 52.06
N ALA A 708 -83.41 45.27 51.80
CA ALA A 708 -84.21 44.06 51.66
C ALA A 708 -84.54 43.75 50.19
N GLN A 709 -84.45 42.48 49.78
CA GLN A 709 -84.86 42.03 48.46
C GLN A 709 -86.38 42.21 48.27
N VAL A 710 -86.77 42.93 47.21
CA VAL A 710 -88.19 43.19 46.85
C VAL A 710 -88.61 42.53 45.54
N TYR A 711 -87.67 42.19 44.67
CA TYR A 711 -87.94 41.43 43.45
C TYR A 711 -86.73 40.56 43.08
N HIS A 712 -87.02 39.38 42.53
CA HIS A 712 -86.06 38.43 42.01
C HIS A 712 -86.70 37.70 40.81
N GLY A 713 -86.08 37.76 39.64
CA GLY A 713 -86.59 37.12 38.42
C GLY A 713 -86.10 37.78 37.10
N PRO A 714 -86.53 37.26 35.94
CA PRO A 714 -85.93 37.60 34.63
C PRO A 714 -86.42 38.91 33.99
N LYS A 715 -87.44 39.58 34.55
CA LYS A 715 -87.99 40.82 33.97
C LYS A 715 -87.19 42.03 34.42
N THR A 716 -87.02 43.01 33.54
CA THR A 716 -86.41 44.31 33.83
C THR A 716 -87.37 45.32 34.50
N CYS A 717 -88.48 44.84 35.05
CA CYS A 717 -89.49 45.67 35.70
C CYS A 717 -90.31 44.91 36.75
N CYS A 718 -90.75 45.63 37.79
CA CYS A 718 -91.65 45.10 38.82
C CYS A 718 -92.51 46.21 39.48
N GLU A 719 -93.56 45.81 40.18
CA GLU A 719 -94.30 46.70 41.10
C GLU A 719 -93.93 46.36 42.54
N VAL A 720 -93.36 47.32 43.26
CA VAL A 720 -93.07 47.22 44.70
C VAL A 720 -94.27 47.79 45.47
N LYS A 721 -94.74 47.05 46.46
CA LYS A 721 -96.01 47.30 47.18
C LYS A 721 -95.78 47.33 48.69
N VAL A 722 -96.76 47.84 49.44
CA VAL A 722 -96.70 48.02 50.90
C VAL A 722 -95.60 49.02 51.33
N LEU A 723 -95.37 50.05 50.50
CA LEU A 723 -94.52 51.18 50.87
C LEU A 723 -95.22 52.06 51.92
N GLN A 724 -94.43 52.77 52.73
CA GLN A 724 -94.93 53.75 53.69
C GLN A 724 -95.14 55.11 53.01
N PRO A 725 -96.28 55.80 53.20
CA PRO A 725 -96.51 57.15 52.68
C PRO A 725 -95.55 58.20 53.22
N ASN A 726 -95.14 59.17 52.38
CA ASN A 726 -94.19 60.23 52.73
C ASN A 726 -92.78 59.74 53.17
N THR A 727 -92.43 58.48 52.93
CA THR A 727 -91.12 57.89 53.27
C THR A 727 -90.19 57.91 52.05
N SER A 728 -88.91 58.22 52.30
CA SER A 728 -87.84 58.18 51.31
C SER A 728 -87.23 56.78 51.22
N TYR A 729 -87.10 56.24 50.01
CA TYR A 729 -86.57 54.91 49.72
C TYR A 729 -85.40 54.97 48.74
N LEU A 730 -84.40 54.13 48.99
CA LEU A 730 -83.30 53.86 48.07
C LEU A 730 -83.52 52.52 47.39
N PHE A 731 -83.30 52.45 46.07
CA PHE A 731 -83.43 51.24 45.26
C PHE A 731 -82.11 50.92 44.55
N ARG A 732 -81.72 49.65 44.52
CA ARG A 732 -80.56 49.15 43.75
C ARG A 732 -80.86 47.79 43.14
N VAL A 733 -80.33 47.50 41.96
CA VAL A 733 -80.57 46.25 41.22
C VAL A 733 -79.26 45.67 40.69
N GLN A 734 -79.09 44.35 40.79
CA GLN A 734 -78.02 43.59 40.13
C GLN A 734 -78.61 42.61 39.12
N ALA A 735 -77.84 42.25 38.09
CA ALA A 735 -78.15 41.16 37.16
C ALA A 735 -77.32 39.92 37.52
N SER A 736 -77.75 38.72 37.11
CA SER A 736 -76.92 37.51 37.21
C SER A 736 -76.92 36.73 35.91
N ASN A 737 -75.77 36.16 35.54
CA ASN A 737 -75.62 35.16 34.48
C ASN A 737 -74.90 33.92 35.03
N SER A 738 -74.54 32.95 34.18
CA SER A 738 -73.87 31.71 34.60
C SER A 738 -72.44 31.88 35.14
N ALA A 739 -71.85 33.08 35.05
CA ALA A 739 -70.54 33.41 35.64
C ALA A 739 -70.66 34.12 37.00
N GLY A 740 -71.85 34.65 37.35
CA GLY A 740 -72.14 35.25 38.65
C GLY A 740 -73.06 36.47 38.60
N PRO A 741 -73.31 37.10 39.76
CA PRO A 741 -73.98 38.39 39.85
C PRO A 741 -73.05 39.54 39.45
N SER A 742 -73.61 40.58 38.83
CA SER A 742 -72.97 41.88 38.67
C SER A 742 -72.79 42.58 40.02
N GLU A 743 -72.03 43.68 40.06
CA GLU A 743 -72.23 44.66 41.13
C GLU A 743 -73.64 45.30 41.02
N TYR A 744 -74.10 45.91 42.11
CA TYR A 744 -75.36 46.65 42.11
C TYR A 744 -75.27 47.93 41.26
N SER A 745 -76.36 48.25 40.58
CA SER A 745 -76.60 49.54 39.92
C SER A 745 -76.34 50.72 40.88
N PRO A 746 -75.98 51.92 40.36
CA PRO A 746 -76.06 53.15 41.13
C PRO A 746 -77.41 53.29 41.82
N THR A 747 -77.41 53.63 43.11
CA THR A 747 -78.63 53.67 43.92
C THR A 747 -79.55 54.80 43.47
N ALA A 748 -80.85 54.54 43.36
CA ALA A 748 -81.86 55.53 43.00
C ALA A 748 -82.69 55.93 44.23
N LEU A 749 -82.77 57.23 44.51
CA LEU A 749 -83.58 57.81 45.57
C LEU A 749 -84.98 58.18 45.04
N THR A 750 -86.02 57.78 45.74
CA THR A 750 -87.38 58.26 45.53
C THR A 750 -88.07 58.57 46.86
N LYS A 751 -89.18 59.31 46.81
CA LYS A 751 -90.03 59.56 47.98
C LYS A 751 -91.49 59.33 47.63
N THR A 752 -92.18 58.52 48.43
CA THR A 752 -93.60 58.23 48.24
C THR A 752 -94.46 59.48 48.49
N PRO A 753 -95.57 59.67 47.76
CA PRO A 753 -96.51 60.74 48.09
C PRO A 753 -97.17 60.50 49.46
N PRO A 754 -97.65 61.55 50.15
CA PRO A 754 -98.41 61.40 51.39
C PRO A 754 -99.76 60.73 51.14
N SER A 755 -100.30 60.05 52.15
CA SER A 755 -101.67 59.52 52.09
C SER A 755 -102.69 60.64 52.28
N VAL A 756 -103.77 60.58 51.51
CA VAL A 756 -104.93 61.47 51.69
C VAL A 756 -105.60 61.14 53.04
N PRO A 757 -105.93 62.13 53.89
CA PRO A 757 -106.72 61.91 55.10
C PRO A 757 -108.14 61.42 54.78
N GLY A 758 -108.66 60.50 55.59
CA GLY A 758 -110.05 60.02 55.45
C GLY A 758 -111.08 61.13 55.69
N VAL A 759 -112.15 61.14 54.90
CA VAL A 759 -113.21 62.15 54.97
C VAL A 759 -113.97 62.04 56.30
N VAL A 760 -114.02 63.15 57.06
CA VAL A 760 -114.76 63.24 58.32
C VAL A 760 -116.24 63.51 58.05
N GLY A 761 -117.13 62.70 58.63
CA GLY A 761 -118.57 62.78 58.39
C GLY A 761 -119.27 63.96 59.08
N SER A 762 -119.97 64.76 58.29
CA SER A 762 -121.10 65.66 58.65
C SER A 762 -121.10 66.36 60.03
N ILE A 763 -120.74 67.65 60.05
CA ILE A 763 -121.01 68.54 61.18
C ILE A 763 -122.48 68.99 61.17
N ARG A 764 -123.13 69.05 62.33
CA ARG A 764 -124.48 69.61 62.53
C ARG A 764 -124.38 70.91 63.34
N ILE A 765 -125.12 71.95 62.95
CA ILE A 765 -125.13 73.28 63.60
C ILE A 765 -126.55 73.59 64.08
N GLN A 766 -126.67 74.16 65.29
CA GLN A 766 -127.84 74.92 65.73
C GLN A 766 -127.38 76.31 66.20
N SER A 767 -128.24 77.31 66.02
CA SER A 767 -127.94 78.74 66.18
C SER A 767 -128.50 79.31 67.49
N GLY A 768 -127.75 80.19 68.17
CA GLY A 768 -128.24 80.85 69.39
C GLY A 768 -127.38 81.99 69.94
N THR A 769 -127.59 83.21 69.42
CA THR A 769 -127.33 84.50 70.09
C THR A 769 -125.86 84.92 70.33
N VAL A 770 -125.62 86.24 70.36
CA VAL A 770 -124.29 86.86 70.42
C VAL A 770 -124.06 87.54 71.77
N TYR A 771 -122.86 87.37 72.34
CA TYR A 771 -122.26 88.35 73.26
C TYR A 771 -120.77 88.56 72.96
N ARG A 772 -120.30 89.81 73.03
CA ARG A 772 -118.87 90.14 72.96
C ARG A 772 -118.21 89.95 74.33
N SER A 773 -117.21 89.08 74.42
CA SER A 773 -116.10 89.24 75.36
C SER A 773 -114.83 88.57 74.84
N ARG A 774 -113.67 89.16 75.14
CA ARG A 774 -112.38 88.44 75.21
C ARG A 774 -112.12 88.19 76.70
N PRO A 775 -111.60 87.01 77.07
CA PRO A 775 -110.29 87.03 77.71
C PRO A 775 -109.36 85.86 77.31
N LYS A 776 -108.17 85.87 77.93
CA LYS A 776 -107.05 84.92 77.82
C LYS A 776 -107.29 83.59 78.57
N TRP A 777 -106.22 82.78 78.59
CA TRP A 777 -105.86 81.70 79.53
C TRP A 777 -106.29 80.29 79.09
N LEU A 778 -105.61 79.19 79.44
CA LEU A 778 -104.49 78.96 80.39
C LEU A 778 -103.43 77.98 79.81
N VAL A 779 -102.29 77.84 80.50
CA VAL A 779 -101.31 76.75 80.32
C VAL A 779 -101.16 76.05 81.68
N PRO A 780 -101.27 74.70 81.77
CA PRO A 780 -100.18 73.95 82.41
C PRO A 780 -99.91 72.50 81.90
N VAL A 781 -98.64 72.26 81.55
CA VAL A 781 -97.67 71.25 82.04
C VAL A 781 -98.09 70.21 83.14
N PRO A 782 -97.35 69.09 83.39
CA PRO A 782 -97.35 67.79 82.69
C PRO A 782 -97.54 66.59 83.68
N LYS A 783 -97.21 65.33 83.28
CA LYS A 783 -96.54 64.35 84.19
C LYS A 783 -95.94 63.11 83.49
N LEU A 784 -94.97 62.46 84.16
CA LEU A 784 -94.38 61.16 83.81
C LEU A 784 -94.96 60.04 84.70
N THR A 785 -94.91 58.79 84.23
CA THR A 785 -94.41 57.57 84.95
C THR A 785 -94.46 56.38 83.97
N TYR A 786 -93.33 55.72 83.64
CA TYR A 786 -92.70 54.57 84.30
C TYR A 786 -93.50 53.24 84.28
N ILE A 787 -92.86 52.18 83.76
CA ILE A 787 -92.64 50.89 84.45
C ILE A 787 -91.54 50.10 83.69
N CYS A 788 -90.80 49.26 84.41
CA CYS A 788 -89.63 48.52 83.90
C CYS A 788 -89.92 47.03 83.72
N LEU A 789 -89.09 46.33 82.94
CA LEU A 789 -88.74 44.92 83.22
C LEU A 789 -87.31 44.61 82.73
N ARG A 790 -86.63 43.68 83.42
CA ARG A 790 -85.26 43.23 83.13
C ARG A 790 -85.27 41.81 82.54
N LEU A 791 -84.25 41.47 81.74
CA LEU A 791 -83.65 40.12 81.71
C LEU A 791 -82.13 40.23 81.43
N ILE A 792 -81.37 39.14 81.63
CA ILE A 792 -79.96 39.19 82.06
C ILE A 792 -79.13 38.01 81.48
N LYS A 793 -77.80 38.22 81.28
CA LYS A 793 -76.74 37.23 80.88
C LYS A 793 -76.84 36.68 79.44
N VAL A 794 -75.77 36.22 78.75
CA VAL A 794 -74.29 36.23 78.98
C VAL A 794 -73.57 36.21 77.61
N PRO A 795 -72.32 36.72 77.47
CA PRO A 795 -71.58 36.70 76.20
C PRO A 795 -70.75 35.42 75.99
N ASN A 796 -70.35 35.13 74.75
CA ASN A 796 -69.16 34.31 74.48
C ASN A 796 -68.42 34.74 73.19
N ARG A 797 -67.25 34.13 72.91
CA ARG A 797 -66.15 34.73 72.12
C ARG A 797 -65.37 33.66 71.32
N LYS A 798 -64.82 34.03 70.15
CA LYS A 798 -64.01 33.18 69.22
C LYS A 798 -64.85 32.10 68.51
N SER A 799 -64.44 31.57 67.35
CA SER A 799 -63.17 31.66 66.60
C SER A 799 -63.20 32.61 65.41
#